data_AF-A0AAU5GPT4-F1
#
_entry.id   AF-A0AAU5GPT4-F1
#
_cell.length_a   1.000
_cell.length_b   1.000
_cell.length_c   1.000
_cell.angle_alpha   90.00
_cell.angle_beta   90.00
_cell.angle_gamma   90.00
#
_symmetry.space_group_name_H-M   'P 1'
#
loop_
_entity.id
_entity.type
_entity.pdbx_description
1 polymer ?
#
loop_
_entity_poly.entity_id
_entity_poly.type
_entity_poly.pdbx_seq_one_letter_code
_entity_poly.pdbx_strand_id
1 'polypeptide(L)'
;MPDLTRRSALRSAIAVALAPTLGSLLLPRLASTASAAVSWTAKWIWAPSSSTNQWVAFRRSLTLGAAPTKAVTRIAADSKYWLWVNGTLVVFEGGLKRGPNRTDTYYDEIDLAPYLRSGGNTVALLVWYFGKQGFSHNSSGKGGLLFQSDIEAGSTTTRLVSDTGWKHRVHPGYSNNTSGTQVNFRLPESNVHYDARAAAVMSGWRSPGFDDSAWTAPTDFGAAGAAPWNGLVERPIPQFRYSGLRTYTNASSLPTTGRGSTAISATLPSNIQVTPFLKVDAPAGAVIGIQTDHYDDGAGLTGIEPGTQYNMRATYICAGGVQEFESLAWMSGTAVRYTIPADVTILELKYRESGYDTDFAGSFSSSDPFLDTLWTKAARTMYVNMRDNYMDCPTRERAQWWGDVVNQLKEGFYTFDTKSHALGEKAIAQLAAWQKSSGALYSPVPSTIWTAELPVQMLASVWSFWTYYLYTGNADAVTVAYPAVKKYLDLWTLDGDGLVNHRAGDWDWEDWGSDIDARVLDNCWYYLALDTAAKLADLSGNSGDVAGWKSRRDSIKANFDRVLWNSSKNEYRSPGYTRDTDDRANGLAVVAGLAPASRHRAVTEVLRTHLNASPYMEFYVLEALYLMGAATVAEERIRNRFAAQVADPACHTLWELWTKADGTDNHAWNGGPLYALSAYAAGVRPTKPGWETYEVVPQTGTLTKINTVVPTVKGDIRFGITRDGTQATLTLTSPSGTTARVGVPTYGGSQPVIKAGGTTVFSGGSSTGSVSGLTYDGKDASYVYFRLQPGTWTFTVTGAGRLDNLALGRPVTSNNSLENANWGRNRLTDGKLTSVSGARGYTSNEFASADVGATPVWVEVDLGADTDLDAVRLFPRTDTGGAGGGTAGFPVDFTLQTRVDGATSYTTVRTVTGQANPDGRVQTYGFRTTTARYVRLQATRLGTPASDEAAKYRLQLAELAVPTAATTVTGNCTLENGDWGKTRVLDGTLTSVTGAKGFTSIDFPSADVGGTPVWIELDLGADRAIGSVTLHPRTDTGASGGGTPGFPVDFTLQTRVDGATSYTTARTITGEPNPNGAAQTYTLTSTTGRHLRLKVTKLGRPASDETAKYRLQLAEIRIG
;
A
#
# COMPACT_ATOMS: atom_id res chain seq x y z
N MET A 1 -54.12 0.46 -28.47
CA MET A 1 -55.31 0.09 -29.25
C MET A 1 -55.26 -1.41 -29.52
N PRO A 2 -56.40 -2.10 -29.43
CA PRO A 2 -56.47 -3.42 -28.79
C PRO A 2 -56.63 -4.59 -29.78
N ASP A 3 -56.61 -5.81 -29.21
CA ASP A 3 -57.53 -6.93 -29.56
C ASP A 3 -57.23 -7.76 -30.83
N LEU A 4 -57.50 -9.07 -30.97
CA LEU A 4 -58.33 -10.05 -30.25
C LEU A 4 -57.94 -11.48 -30.77
N THR A 5 -57.93 -12.48 -29.87
CA THR A 5 -58.52 -13.85 -30.04
C THR A 5 -57.89 -14.90 -30.98
N ARG A 6 -58.02 -16.23 -30.83
CA ARG A 6 -58.79 -17.14 -29.95
C ARG A 6 -58.26 -18.60 -30.09
N ARG A 7 -58.17 -19.31 -28.96
CA ARG A 7 -58.71 -20.68 -28.64
C ARG A 7 -58.52 -21.87 -29.61
N SER A 8 -57.82 -22.93 -29.17
CA SER A 8 -58.37 -24.23 -28.65
C SER A 8 -58.44 -25.35 -29.73
N ALA A 9 -58.31 -26.67 -29.52
CA ALA A 9 -58.27 -27.54 -28.34
C ALA A 9 -57.78 -28.98 -28.73
N LEU A 10 -57.07 -29.64 -27.80
CA LEU A 10 -57.28 -31.01 -27.24
C LEU A 10 -57.25 -32.35 -28.04
N ARG A 11 -56.52 -33.32 -27.42
CA ARG A 11 -56.64 -34.81 -27.29
C ARG A 11 -55.70 -35.69 -28.15
N SER A 12 -54.68 -36.35 -27.57
CA SER A 12 -54.64 -37.68 -26.86
C SER A 12 -54.16 -38.80 -27.83
N ALA A 13 -53.28 -39.79 -27.56
CA ALA A 13 -52.56 -40.32 -26.39
C ALA A 13 -51.52 -41.42 -26.80
N ILE A 14 -50.56 -41.77 -25.90
CA ILE A 14 -49.89 -43.10 -25.65
C ILE A 14 -48.83 -43.60 -26.69
N ALA A 15 -47.62 -44.14 -26.41
CA ALA A 15 -46.89 -44.57 -25.21
C ALA A 15 -45.34 -44.72 -25.43
N VAL A 16 -44.58 -44.42 -24.36
CA VAL A 16 -43.47 -45.17 -23.69
C VAL A 16 -42.22 -45.67 -24.46
N ALA A 17 -41.05 -45.10 -24.11
CA ALA A 17 -39.79 -45.84 -23.86
C ALA A 17 -38.79 -45.05 -22.95
N LEU A 18 -38.59 -45.57 -21.73
CA LEU A 18 -37.48 -45.56 -20.74
C LEU A 18 -36.26 -44.60 -20.85
N ALA A 19 -36.04 -43.75 -19.81
CA ALA A 19 -34.90 -43.75 -18.86
C ALA A 19 -34.87 -42.45 -18.00
N PRO A 20 -34.40 -42.48 -16.72
CA PRO A 20 -34.77 -41.49 -15.70
C PRO A 20 -33.88 -40.23 -15.67
N THR A 21 -34.53 -39.07 -15.62
CA THR A 21 -33.94 -37.75 -15.37
C THR A 21 -33.78 -37.50 -13.87
N LEU A 22 -32.56 -37.59 -13.35
CA LEU A 22 -32.12 -36.89 -12.14
C LEU A 22 -31.47 -35.58 -12.59
N GLY A 23 -32.25 -34.52 -12.58
CA GLY A 23 -31.85 -33.19 -13.03
C GLY A 23 -32.79 -32.12 -12.48
N SER A 24 -33.17 -32.23 -11.21
CA SER A 24 -33.84 -31.14 -10.50
C SER A 24 -32.83 -30.04 -10.21
N LEU A 25 -33.02 -28.92 -10.91
CA LEU A 25 -32.37 -27.63 -10.75
C LEU A 25 -32.09 -27.31 -9.27
N LEU A 26 -30.81 -27.36 -8.88
CA LEU A 26 -30.26 -26.49 -7.85
C LEU A 26 -30.07 -25.12 -8.49
N LEU A 27 -31.11 -24.28 -8.44
CA LEU A 27 -30.95 -22.84 -8.60
C LEU A 27 -30.06 -22.35 -7.45
N PRO A 28 -28.91 -21.69 -7.72
CA PRO A 28 -28.16 -21.05 -6.65
C PRO A 28 -29.04 -19.96 -6.04
N ARG A 29 -29.09 -19.94 -4.71
CA ARG A 29 -29.77 -18.95 -3.89
C ARG A 29 -29.23 -17.54 -4.22
N LEU A 30 -29.87 -16.87 -5.16
CA LEU A 30 -29.77 -15.42 -5.36
C LEU A 30 -30.71 -14.74 -4.37
N ALA A 31 -30.24 -14.61 -3.14
CA ALA A 31 -30.69 -13.61 -2.20
C ALA A 31 -29.62 -13.55 -1.13
N SER A 32 -29.07 -12.35 -0.88
CA SER A 32 -28.62 -12.03 0.47
C SER A 32 -29.70 -12.54 1.42
N THR A 33 -29.35 -13.09 2.58
CA THR A 33 -30.35 -13.39 3.61
C THR A 33 -31.17 -12.12 3.80
N ALA A 34 -32.36 -12.08 3.18
CA ALA A 34 -33.23 -10.93 3.25
C ALA A 34 -33.63 -10.89 4.71
N SER A 35 -33.00 -10.00 5.47
CA SER A 35 -33.54 -9.55 6.75
C SER A 35 -35.03 -9.36 6.50
N ALA A 36 -35.86 -10.11 7.24
CA ALA A 36 -37.30 -10.08 7.02
C ALA A 36 -37.72 -8.61 7.02
N ALA A 37 -38.31 -8.15 5.90
CA ALA A 37 -38.59 -6.74 5.70
C ALA A 37 -39.27 -6.18 6.96
N VAL A 38 -38.62 -5.20 7.60
CA VAL A 38 -39.12 -4.64 8.86
C VAL A 38 -40.53 -4.11 8.64
N SER A 39 -41.48 -4.60 9.43
CA SER A 39 -42.86 -4.10 9.42
C SER A 39 -42.91 -2.77 10.17
N TRP A 40 -42.67 -1.68 9.44
CA TRP A 40 -42.70 -0.34 9.99
C TRP A 40 -44.14 0.14 10.22
N THR A 41 -44.39 0.63 11.43
CA THR A 41 -45.61 1.35 11.82
C THR A 41 -45.30 2.76 12.34
N ALA A 42 -44.03 3.05 12.60
CA ALA A 42 -43.54 4.36 13.00
C ALA A 42 -43.67 5.43 11.90
N LYS A 43 -43.70 6.68 12.36
CA LYS A 43 -43.77 7.89 11.53
C LYS A 43 -42.47 8.68 11.66
N TRP A 44 -42.05 9.30 10.56
CA TRP A 44 -41.02 10.31 10.59
C TRP A 44 -41.55 11.52 11.35
N ILE A 45 -40.86 11.90 12.42
CA ILE A 45 -41.22 13.04 13.26
C ILE A 45 -40.11 14.07 13.28
N TRP A 46 -40.46 15.36 13.29
CA TRP A 46 -39.50 16.44 13.47
C TRP A 46 -40.12 17.67 14.12
N ALA A 47 -39.32 18.72 14.33
CA ALA A 47 -39.82 20.06 14.57
C ALA A 47 -40.64 20.58 13.36
N PRO A 48 -41.55 21.56 13.55
CA PRO A 48 -42.38 22.08 12.47
C PRO A 48 -41.62 22.60 11.24
N SER A 49 -40.38 23.00 11.43
CA SER A 49 -39.47 23.40 10.35
C SER A 49 -38.06 22.87 10.59
N SER A 50 -37.33 22.66 9.49
CA SER A 50 -35.91 22.29 9.51
C SER A 50 -35.04 23.49 9.16
N SER A 51 -33.90 23.62 9.83
CA SER A 51 -32.85 24.56 9.45
C SER A 51 -31.49 23.85 9.43
N THR A 52 -30.53 24.37 8.67
CA THR A 52 -29.14 23.92 8.76
C THR A 52 -28.63 24.01 10.19
N ASN A 53 -27.82 23.02 10.61
CA ASN A 53 -27.22 22.93 11.94
C ASN A 53 -28.25 22.95 13.09
N GLN A 54 -29.37 22.24 12.93
CA GLN A 54 -30.44 22.22 13.93
C GLN A 54 -30.29 21.02 14.86
N TRP A 55 -30.35 21.28 16.16
CA TRP A 55 -30.33 20.26 17.20
C TRP A 55 -31.71 20.16 17.83
N VAL A 56 -32.32 18.98 17.81
CA VAL A 56 -33.68 18.76 18.33
C VAL A 56 -33.65 17.63 19.34
N ALA A 57 -34.17 17.91 20.52
CA ALA A 57 -34.35 16.92 21.56
C ALA A 57 -35.74 16.30 21.45
N PHE A 58 -35.81 14.98 21.56
CA PHE A 58 -37.03 14.19 21.59
C PHE A 58 -37.11 13.41 22.89
N ARG A 59 -38.31 13.28 23.46
CA ARG A 59 -38.55 12.52 24.67
C ARG A 59 -39.85 11.73 24.58
N ARG A 60 -39.85 10.54 25.17
CA ARG A 60 -41.02 9.70 25.35
C ARG A 60 -40.93 8.94 26.66
N SER A 61 -42.03 8.96 27.41
CA SER A 61 -42.20 8.13 28.60
C SER A 61 -43.12 6.96 28.29
N LEU A 62 -42.83 5.81 28.88
CA LEU A 62 -43.65 4.60 28.78
C LEU A 62 -43.62 3.84 30.10
N THR A 63 -44.64 3.01 30.33
CA THR A 63 -44.70 2.11 31.49
C THR A 63 -44.74 0.67 31.01
N LEU A 64 -43.87 -0.17 31.57
CA LEU A 64 -43.80 -1.60 31.26
C LEU A 64 -44.28 -2.42 32.46
N GLY A 65 -45.07 -3.48 32.21
CA GLY A 65 -45.58 -4.35 33.27
C GLY A 65 -44.52 -5.25 33.91
N ALA A 66 -43.43 -5.51 33.19
CA ALA A 66 -42.27 -6.27 33.66
C ALA A 66 -40.99 -5.73 33.01
N ALA A 67 -39.83 -6.13 33.53
CA ALA A 67 -38.56 -5.84 32.86
C ALA A 67 -38.50 -6.61 31.53
N PRO A 68 -38.09 -5.96 30.42
CA PRO A 68 -38.06 -6.62 29.12
C PRO A 68 -36.90 -7.61 29.00
N THR A 69 -37.14 -8.70 28.29
CA THR A 69 -36.10 -9.68 27.92
C THR A 69 -35.43 -9.32 26.59
N LYS A 70 -36.10 -8.53 25.76
CA LYS A 70 -35.63 -8.09 24.44
C LYS A 70 -36.35 -6.80 24.03
N ALA A 71 -35.64 -5.86 23.42
CA ALA A 71 -36.23 -4.62 22.90
C ALA A 71 -35.52 -4.20 21.61
N VAL A 72 -35.80 -4.91 20.52
CA VAL A 72 -35.20 -4.62 19.21
C VAL A 72 -35.69 -3.27 18.74
N THR A 73 -34.76 -2.33 18.64
CA THR A 73 -35.03 -0.93 18.40
C THR A 73 -34.34 -0.48 17.14
N ARG A 74 -35.13 0.09 16.23
CA ARG A 74 -34.70 0.58 14.94
C ARG A 74 -34.82 2.09 14.88
N ILE A 75 -33.72 2.76 14.55
CA ILE A 75 -33.61 4.22 14.63
C ILE A 75 -33.02 4.76 13.34
N ALA A 76 -33.77 5.58 12.61
CA ALA A 76 -33.24 6.37 11.50
C ALA A 76 -33.29 7.85 11.88
N ALA A 77 -32.25 8.59 11.53
CA ALA A 77 -32.18 10.03 11.76
C ALA A 77 -31.54 10.71 10.56
N ASP A 78 -32.00 11.92 10.26
CA ASP A 78 -31.23 12.86 9.43
C ASP A 78 -30.73 13.98 10.36
N SER A 79 -29.46 14.02 10.79
CA SER A 79 -28.30 13.27 10.26
C SER A 79 -27.60 12.37 11.29
N LYS A 80 -27.52 12.80 12.56
CA LYS A 80 -26.86 12.05 13.66
C LYS A 80 -27.68 12.13 14.93
N TYR A 81 -27.59 11.12 15.81
CA TYR A 81 -28.30 11.16 17.09
C TYR A 81 -27.48 10.66 18.29
N TRP A 82 -27.89 11.06 19.49
CA TRP A 82 -27.43 10.49 20.76
C TRP A 82 -28.64 10.00 21.54
N LEU A 83 -28.56 8.81 22.12
CA LEU A 83 -29.68 8.14 22.78
C LEU A 83 -29.38 7.92 24.26
N TRP A 84 -30.34 8.32 25.09
CA TRP A 84 -30.38 7.99 26.51
C TRP A 84 -31.65 7.21 26.85
N VAL A 85 -31.51 6.20 27.68
CA VAL A 85 -32.62 5.47 28.28
C VAL A 85 -32.46 5.57 29.79
N ASN A 86 -33.49 6.12 30.45
CA ASN A 86 -33.49 6.37 31.89
C ASN A 86 -32.29 7.20 32.39
N GLY A 87 -31.78 8.11 31.55
CA GLY A 87 -30.59 8.94 31.83
C GLY A 87 -29.25 8.28 31.50
N THR A 88 -29.22 6.97 31.22
CA THR A 88 -28.01 6.26 30.80
C THR A 88 -27.79 6.45 29.30
N LEU A 89 -26.58 6.89 28.92
CA LEU A 89 -26.16 7.00 27.52
C LEU A 89 -26.04 5.59 26.92
N VAL A 90 -26.83 5.32 25.87
CA VAL A 90 -26.86 4.02 25.19
C VAL A 90 -26.11 4.09 23.86
N VAL A 91 -26.35 5.14 23.08
CA VAL A 91 -25.67 5.38 21.80
C VAL A 91 -25.00 6.75 21.84
N PHE A 92 -23.68 6.75 21.66
CA PHE A 92 -22.89 7.97 21.49
C PHE A 92 -22.58 8.13 20.00
N GLU A 93 -23.33 9.01 19.34
CA GLU A 93 -23.33 9.23 17.89
C GLU A 93 -23.81 8.01 17.08
N GLY A 94 -25.12 7.87 16.96
CA GLY A 94 -25.79 6.95 16.05
C GLY A 94 -26.15 7.60 14.71
N GLY A 95 -26.56 6.76 13.77
CA GLY A 95 -26.83 7.14 12.39
C GLY A 95 -25.56 7.23 11.55
N LEU A 96 -25.67 6.78 10.30
CA LEU A 96 -24.62 6.98 9.29
C LEU A 96 -24.90 8.26 8.50
N LYS A 97 -23.84 8.90 8.00
CA LYS A 97 -23.99 9.92 6.96
C LYS A 97 -24.84 9.34 5.81
N ARG A 98 -25.98 9.99 5.57
CA ARG A 98 -26.95 9.58 4.55
C ARG A 98 -26.32 9.44 3.17
N GLY A 99 -26.63 8.32 2.52
CA GLY A 99 -26.30 8.06 1.13
C GLY A 99 -26.07 6.58 0.78
N PRO A 100 -26.86 5.59 1.24
CA PRO A 100 -26.78 4.22 0.71
C PRO A 100 -26.90 4.19 -0.81
N ASN A 101 -27.79 5.03 -1.33
CA ASN A 101 -27.87 5.48 -2.71
C ASN A 101 -28.24 6.97 -2.69
N ARG A 102 -28.66 7.52 -3.83
CA ARG A 102 -28.97 8.96 -3.97
C ARG A 102 -30.23 9.41 -3.22
N THR A 103 -31.10 8.51 -2.80
CA THR A 103 -32.43 8.87 -2.27
C THR A 103 -32.77 8.23 -0.93
N ASP A 104 -32.12 7.13 -0.58
CA ASP A 104 -32.49 6.31 0.58
C ASP A 104 -31.70 6.71 1.83
N THR A 105 -32.12 6.17 2.98
CA THR A 105 -31.60 6.55 4.30
C THR A 105 -31.18 5.32 5.09
N TYR A 106 -30.12 5.44 5.90
CA TYR A 106 -29.71 4.37 6.79
C TYR A 106 -30.55 4.35 8.08
N TYR A 107 -30.76 3.17 8.67
CA TYR A 107 -31.27 3.01 10.02
C TYR A 107 -30.38 2.07 10.83
N ASP A 108 -30.26 2.34 12.13
CA ASP A 108 -29.55 1.49 13.08
C ASP A 108 -30.53 0.48 13.71
N GLU A 109 -30.07 -0.74 14.03
CA GLU A 109 -30.77 -1.69 14.90
C GLU A 109 -29.95 -1.97 16.18
N ILE A 110 -30.56 -1.82 17.36
CA ILE A 110 -29.94 -2.03 18.68
C ILE A 110 -30.93 -2.67 19.65
N ASP A 111 -30.44 -3.39 20.67
CA ASP A 111 -31.29 -3.91 21.76
C ASP A 111 -31.27 -2.96 22.96
N LEU A 112 -32.46 -2.43 23.33
CA LEU A 112 -32.62 -1.54 24.47
C LEU A 112 -33.01 -2.25 25.78
N ALA A 113 -33.26 -3.55 25.77
CA ALA A 113 -33.72 -4.28 26.95
C ALA A 113 -32.82 -4.09 28.18
N PRO A 114 -31.47 -4.09 28.06
CA PRO A 114 -30.58 -3.89 29.21
C PRO A 114 -30.75 -2.55 29.94
N TYR A 115 -31.38 -1.56 29.32
CA TYR A 115 -31.53 -0.20 29.86
C TYR A 115 -32.96 0.12 30.29
N LEU A 116 -33.90 -0.75 29.96
CA LEU A 116 -35.31 -0.64 30.33
C LEU A 116 -35.58 -1.44 31.62
N ARG A 117 -36.61 -1.03 32.36
CA ARG A 117 -36.99 -1.65 33.63
C ARG A 117 -38.49 -1.86 33.73
N SER A 118 -38.93 -2.65 34.70
CA SER A 118 -40.35 -2.68 35.10
C SER A 118 -40.79 -1.29 35.59
N GLY A 119 -42.03 -0.91 35.31
CA GLY A 119 -42.58 0.40 35.65
C GLY A 119 -42.19 1.51 34.67
N GLY A 120 -41.99 2.72 35.18
CA GLY A 120 -41.75 3.92 34.38
C GLY A 120 -40.36 3.97 33.75
N ASN A 121 -40.35 4.22 32.44
CA ASN A 121 -39.16 4.39 31.62
C ASN A 121 -39.23 5.69 30.81
N THR A 122 -38.06 6.24 30.49
CA THR A 122 -37.92 7.40 29.62
C THR A 122 -36.87 7.14 28.55
N VAL A 123 -37.24 7.39 27.31
CA VAL A 123 -36.35 7.37 26.14
C VAL A 123 -36.16 8.82 25.68
N ALA A 124 -34.91 9.24 25.53
CA ALA A 124 -34.54 10.60 25.14
C ALA A 124 -33.50 10.57 24.01
N LEU A 125 -33.72 11.35 22.95
CA LEU A 125 -32.79 11.46 21.83
C LEU A 125 -32.43 12.93 21.58
N LEU A 126 -31.16 13.20 21.33
CA LEU A 126 -30.72 14.46 20.74
C LEU A 126 -30.35 14.19 19.29
N VAL A 127 -31.03 14.82 18.34
CA VAL A 127 -30.78 14.64 16.92
C VAL A 127 -30.17 15.91 16.35
N TRP A 128 -29.04 15.78 15.66
CA TRP A 128 -28.37 16.84 14.93
C TRP A 128 -28.65 16.67 13.44
N TYR A 129 -29.44 17.58 12.89
CA TYR A 129 -29.65 17.71 11.46
C TYR A 129 -28.60 18.66 10.89
N PHE A 130 -27.71 18.13 10.03
CA PHE A 130 -26.68 18.93 9.39
C PHE A 130 -27.31 19.96 8.46
N GLY A 131 -28.23 19.52 7.59
CA GLY A 131 -28.89 20.37 6.61
C GLY A 131 -27.95 21.02 5.60
N LYS A 132 -26.77 20.43 5.37
CA LYS A 132 -25.79 20.80 4.34
C LYS A 132 -25.39 19.58 3.54
N GLN A 133 -25.07 19.79 2.27
CA GLN A 133 -24.37 18.79 1.47
C GLN A 133 -22.87 18.75 1.83
N GLY A 134 -22.20 17.68 1.46
CA GLY A 134 -20.75 17.54 1.57
C GLY A 134 -20.22 16.44 0.67
N PHE A 135 -18.91 16.18 0.71
CA PHE A 135 -18.28 15.12 -0.09
C PHE A 135 -18.50 13.71 0.50
N SER A 136 -19.16 13.64 1.66
CA SER A 136 -19.40 12.39 2.40
C SER A 136 -20.84 12.23 2.89
N HIS A 137 -21.75 13.11 2.48
CA HIS A 137 -23.13 13.11 2.92
C HIS A 137 -24.06 13.73 1.88
N ASN A 138 -25.19 13.07 1.66
CA ASN A 138 -26.28 13.55 0.83
C ASN A 138 -27.46 13.95 1.71
N SER A 139 -27.60 15.25 1.99
CA SER A 139 -28.69 15.80 2.80
C SER A 139 -30.05 15.55 2.14
N SER A 140 -31.04 15.14 2.93
CA SER A 140 -32.42 14.97 2.43
C SER A 140 -33.16 16.30 2.26
N GLY A 141 -32.61 17.40 2.79
CA GLY A 141 -33.30 18.69 2.86
C GLY A 141 -34.31 18.82 4.00
N LYS A 142 -34.58 17.75 4.77
CA LYS A 142 -35.46 17.79 5.95
C LYS A 142 -34.87 17.01 7.13
N GLY A 143 -34.89 17.62 8.31
CA GLY A 143 -34.58 16.91 9.56
C GLY A 143 -35.69 15.91 9.87
N GLY A 144 -35.32 14.76 10.44
CA GLY A 144 -36.28 13.70 10.74
C GLY A 144 -35.73 12.68 11.73
N LEU A 145 -36.62 12.13 12.54
CA LEU A 145 -36.40 10.97 13.41
C LEU A 145 -37.46 9.91 13.10
N LEU A 146 -37.02 8.67 12.90
CA LEU A 146 -37.87 7.48 12.87
C LEU A 146 -37.39 6.52 13.95
N PHE A 147 -38.29 6.08 14.81
CA PHE A 147 -37.97 5.20 15.94
C PHE A 147 -39.05 4.12 16.06
N GLN A 148 -38.66 2.85 16.09
CA GLN A 148 -39.55 1.75 16.41
C GLN A 148 -38.85 0.73 17.31
N SER A 149 -39.43 0.44 18.48
CA SER A 149 -38.94 -0.57 19.41
C SER A 149 -40.00 -1.64 19.65
N ASP A 150 -39.64 -2.89 19.39
CA ASP A 150 -40.44 -4.06 19.69
C ASP A 150 -39.98 -4.63 21.04
N ILE A 151 -40.70 -4.30 22.12
CA ILE A 151 -40.31 -4.57 23.51
C ILE A 151 -41.05 -5.82 24.01
N GLU A 152 -40.32 -6.91 24.21
CA GLU A 152 -40.80 -8.16 24.77
C GLU A 152 -40.60 -8.17 26.29
N ALA A 153 -41.69 -8.24 27.05
CA ALA A 153 -41.68 -8.34 28.51
C ALA A 153 -42.67 -9.42 28.96
N GLY A 154 -42.15 -10.57 29.43
CA GLY A 154 -42.97 -11.75 29.71
C GLY A 154 -43.61 -12.31 28.44
N SER A 155 -44.92 -12.53 28.45
CA SER A 155 -45.69 -12.95 27.27
C SER A 155 -46.27 -11.79 26.45
N THR A 156 -45.85 -10.55 26.74
CA THR A 156 -46.40 -9.34 26.11
C THR A 156 -45.34 -8.65 25.25
N THR A 157 -45.70 -8.31 24.01
CA THR A 157 -44.90 -7.44 23.15
C THR A 157 -45.54 -6.06 23.09
N THR A 158 -44.85 -5.05 23.61
CA THR A 158 -45.23 -3.64 23.52
C THR A 158 -44.44 -2.99 22.40
N ARG A 159 -45.12 -2.37 21.44
CA ARG A 159 -44.47 -1.61 20.38
C ARG A 159 -44.46 -0.12 20.70
N LEU A 160 -43.27 0.46 20.81
CA LEU A 160 -43.08 1.91 20.90
C LEU A 160 -42.68 2.46 19.53
N VAL A 161 -43.42 3.44 19.03
CA VAL A 161 -43.17 4.09 17.73
C VAL A 161 -42.94 5.59 17.88
N SER A 162 -42.20 6.20 16.96
CA SER A 162 -42.21 7.64 16.73
C SER A 162 -43.52 8.06 16.09
N ASP A 163 -44.23 8.98 16.76
CA ASP A 163 -45.52 9.55 16.40
C ASP A 163 -45.71 10.88 17.16
N THR A 164 -46.91 11.47 17.09
CA THR A 164 -47.25 12.70 17.82
C THR A 164 -47.39 12.52 19.34
N GLY A 165 -47.25 11.29 19.85
CA GLY A 165 -47.15 11.01 21.27
C GLY A 165 -45.76 11.29 21.84
N TRP A 166 -44.74 11.42 21.01
CA TRP A 166 -43.45 11.97 21.44
C TRP A 166 -43.58 13.46 21.76
N LYS A 167 -42.65 13.97 22.54
CA LYS A 167 -42.46 15.40 22.74
C LYS A 167 -41.13 15.82 22.12
N HIS A 168 -41.07 17.03 21.61
CA HIS A 168 -39.85 17.60 21.07
C HIS A 168 -39.59 19.02 21.55
N ARG A 169 -38.33 19.44 21.44
CA ARG A 169 -37.91 20.83 21.58
C ARG A 169 -36.66 21.06 20.73
N VAL A 170 -36.67 22.12 19.90
CA VAL A 170 -35.43 22.62 19.30
C VAL A 170 -34.53 23.09 20.45
N HIS A 171 -33.34 22.51 20.56
CA HIS A 171 -32.49 22.69 21.73
C HIS A 171 -31.97 24.13 21.77
N PRO A 172 -32.41 24.98 22.72
CA PRO A 172 -32.16 26.42 22.71
C PRO A 172 -30.69 26.77 22.99
N GLY A 173 -29.93 25.83 23.56
CA GLY A 173 -28.49 25.99 23.72
C GLY A 173 -27.72 25.98 22.40
N TYR A 174 -28.17 25.26 21.38
CA TYR A 174 -27.44 25.22 20.10
C TYR A 174 -27.98 26.29 19.16
N SER A 175 -27.10 27.06 18.54
CA SER A 175 -27.49 28.02 17.51
C SER A 175 -26.58 27.95 16.30
N ASN A 176 -27.11 28.38 15.16
CA ASN A 176 -26.33 28.48 13.93
C ASN A 176 -25.57 29.82 13.94
N ASN A 177 -24.37 29.83 14.49
CA ASN A 177 -23.53 31.03 14.50
C ASN A 177 -22.91 31.25 13.10
N THR A 178 -23.38 32.26 12.39
CA THR A 178 -22.88 32.65 11.07
C THR A 178 -21.70 33.61 11.12
N SER A 179 -21.26 34.02 12.32
CA SER A 179 -20.13 34.93 12.49
C SER A 179 -18.78 34.22 12.44
N GLY A 180 -17.76 34.95 11.97
CA GLY A 180 -16.42 34.43 11.79
C GLY A 180 -16.32 33.30 10.76
N THR A 181 -15.22 32.60 10.82
CA THR A 181 -14.85 31.55 9.88
C THR A 181 -15.80 30.35 9.93
N GLN A 182 -16.30 29.97 8.75
CA GLN A 182 -17.19 28.82 8.56
C GLN A 182 -16.42 27.58 8.10
N VAL A 183 -16.94 26.41 8.48
CA VAL A 183 -16.40 25.11 8.10
C VAL A 183 -16.35 24.96 6.58
N ASN A 184 -15.33 24.28 6.05
CA ASN A 184 -15.17 23.93 4.65
C ASN A 184 -16.49 23.39 4.05
N PHE A 185 -16.84 23.84 2.84
CA PHE A 185 -18.05 23.39 2.13
C PHE A 185 -18.06 21.89 1.83
N ARG A 186 -16.89 21.24 1.76
CA ARG A 186 -16.77 19.79 1.59
C ARG A 186 -17.28 19.01 2.80
N LEU A 187 -17.26 19.63 3.99
CA LEU A 187 -17.79 19.05 5.20
C LEU A 187 -19.29 19.35 5.34
N PRO A 188 -20.14 18.32 5.49
CA PRO A 188 -21.56 18.53 5.78
C PRO A 188 -21.79 19.07 7.19
N GLU A 189 -20.85 18.88 8.11
CA GLU A 189 -20.95 19.37 9.48
C GLU A 189 -20.80 20.91 9.56
N SER A 190 -21.26 21.47 10.67
CA SER A 190 -21.21 22.90 10.99
C SER A 190 -20.58 23.12 12.36
N ASN A 191 -19.96 24.29 12.57
CA ASN A 191 -19.39 24.65 13.87
C ASN A 191 -20.43 24.50 14.99
N VAL A 192 -19.97 24.04 16.16
CA VAL A 192 -20.81 23.96 17.36
C VAL A 192 -20.78 25.30 18.05
N HIS A 193 -21.95 25.90 18.26
CA HIS A 193 -22.08 27.10 19.08
C HIS A 193 -23.14 26.83 20.13
N TYR A 194 -22.70 26.76 21.39
CA TYR A 194 -23.53 26.35 22.52
C TYR A 194 -23.60 27.45 23.59
N ASP A 195 -24.80 27.97 23.86
CA ASP A 195 -25.08 28.89 24.96
C ASP A 195 -25.71 28.16 26.14
N ALA A 196 -24.94 27.94 27.20
CA ALA A 196 -25.41 27.23 28.39
C ALA A 196 -26.48 28.01 29.16
N ARG A 197 -26.52 29.36 29.04
CA ARG A 197 -27.57 30.17 29.66
C ARG A 197 -28.93 29.84 29.03
N ALA A 198 -28.96 29.75 27.70
CA ALA A 198 -30.14 29.36 26.97
C ALA A 198 -30.50 27.88 27.20
N ALA A 199 -29.49 27.01 27.35
CA ALA A 199 -29.69 25.58 27.61
C ALA A 199 -30.24 25.26 29.02
N ALA A 200 -30.15 26.18 29.99
CA ALA A 200 -30.52 25.93 31.39
C ALA A 200 -31.96 25.42 31.55
N VAL A 201 -32.89 25.87 30.69
CA VAL A 201 -34.29 25.41 30.65
C VAL A 201 -34.47 23.94 30.25
N MET A 202 -33.40 23.31 29.78
CA MET A 202 -33.33 21.88 29.46
C MET A 202 -32.44 21.11 30.44
N SER A 203 -32.03 21.69 31.57
CA SER A 203 -31.20 20.95 32.54
C SER A 203 -31.89 19.66 33.00
N GLY A 204 -31.16 18.54 32.96
CA GLY A 204 -31.71 17.24 33.33
C GLY A 204 -32.69 16.62 32.33
N TRP A 205 -32.91 17.20 31.14
CA TRP A 205 -33.89 16.72 30.14
C TRP A 205 -33.68 15.28 29.66
N ARG A 206 -32.63 14.57 30.04
CA ARG A 206 -32.38 13.17 29.67
C ARG A 206 -32.89 12.18 30.72
N SER A 207 -33.24 12.67 31.91
CA SER A 207 -33.60 11.86 33.07
C SER A 207 -35.11 11.58 33.15
N PRO A 208 -35.55 10.54 33.89
CA PRO A 208 -36.98 10.20 34.02
C PRO A 208 -37.86 11.24 34.71
N GLY A 209 -37.29 12.06 35.61
CA GLY A 209 -38.04 13.04 36.42
C GLY A 209 -38.13 14.46 35.84
N PHE A 210 -37.69 14.67 34.59
CA PHE A 210 -37.73 15.98 33.96
C PHE A 210 -39.16 16.37 33.58
N ASP A 211 -39.58 17.58 33.95
CA ASP A 211 -40.87 18.16 33.54
C ASP A 211 -40.80 18.66 32.09
N ASP A 212 -41.38 17.86 31.18
CA ASP A 212 -41.53 18.20 29.77
C ASP A 212 -42.94 18.72 29.42
N SER A 213 -43.71 19.21 30.40
CA SER A 213 -45.05 19.80 30.16
C SER A 213 -45.02 20.98 29.17
N ALA A 214 -43.93 21.75 29.15
CA ALA A 214 -43.73 22.86 28.23
C ALA A 214 -43.26 22.45 26.81
N TRP A 215 -43.04 21.15 26.56
CA TRP A 215 -42.63 20.66 25.25
C TRP A 215 -43.85 20.28 24.41
N THR A 216 -43.75 20.49 23.10
CA THR A 216 -44.85 20.24 22.17
C THR A 216 -44.68 18.91 21.45
N ALA A 217 -45.79 18.35 20.95
CA ALA A 217 -45.73 17.21 20.04
C ALA A 217 -44.95 17.60 18.76
N PRO A 218 -44.15 16.69 18.19
CA PRO A 218 -43.51 16.91 16.90
C PRO A 218 -44.52 16.83 15.75
N THR A 219 -44.13 17.34 14.58
CA THR A 219 -44.88 17.19 13.34
C THR A 219 -44.66 15.79 12.75
N ASP A 220 -45.75 15.13 12.33
CA ASP A 220 -45.72 13.89 11.54
C ASP A 220 -45.44 14.23 10.06
N PHE A 221 -44.33 13.72 9.52
CA PHE A 221 -43.91 13.90 8.14
C PHE A 221 -44.18 12.67 7.26
N GLY A 222 -44.85 11.64 7.78
CA GLY A 222 -45.29 10.48 7.03
C GLY A 222 -44.72 9.16 7.55
N ALA A 223 -45.15 8.05 6.94
CA ALA A 223 -44.68 6.71 7.29
C ALA A 223 -43.20 6.49 6.90
N ALA A 224 -42.59 5.46 7.45
CA ALA A 224 -41.36 4.89 6.88
C ALA A 224 -41.50 4.68 5.36
N GLY A 225 -40.49 5.06 4.58
CA GLY A 225 -40.59 5.09 3.11
C GLY A 225 -41.01 6.45 2.51
N ALA A 226 -41.50 7.39 3.31
CA ALA A 226 -41.90 8.70 2.81
C ALA A 226 -40.70 9.54 2.31
N ALA A 227 -40.89 10.24 1.20
CA ALA A 227 -39.93 11.22 0.72
C ALA A 227 -39.77 12.37 1.73
N PRO A 228 -38.56 12.91 1.94
CA PRO A 228 -37.33 12.67 1.17
C PRO A 228 -36.42 11.55 1.70
N TRP A 229 -36.83 10.82 2.74
CA TRP A 229 -36.01 9.77 3.34
C TRP A 229 -36.08 8.43 2.59
N ASN A 230 -37.18 8.19 1.88
CA ASN A 230 -37.41 7.07 0.97
C ASN A 230 -37.08 5.70 1.61
N GLY A 231 -36.43 4.80 0.85
CA GLY A 231 -36.09 3.46 1.33
C GLY A 231 -35.20 3.51 2.57
N LEU A 232 -35.34 2.50 3.42
CA LEU A 232 -34.54 2.34 4.63
C LEU A 232 -33.58 1.17 4.47
N VAL A 233 -32.29 1.46 4.60
CA VAL A 233 -31.20 0.48 4.52
C VAL A 233 -30.63 0.28 5.91
N GLU A 234 -30.58 -0.96 6.37
CA GLU A 234 -29.98 -1.27 7.68
C GLU A 234 -28.50 -0.89 7.67
N ARG A 235 -28.00 -0.36 8.79
CA ARG A 235 -26.60 -0.02 8.99
C ARG A 235 -25.72 -1.25 8.70
N PRO A 236 -24.88 -1.23 7.64
CA PRO A 236 -24.09 -2.41 7.25
C PRO A 236 -22.74 -2.50 7.98
N ILE A 237 -22.46 -1.62 8.94
CA ILE A 237 -21.21 -1.58 9.70
C ILE A 237 -21.51 -1.53 11.21
N PRO A 238 -20.57 -1.92 12.09
CA PRO A 238 -20.75 -1.83 13.54
C PRO A 238 -21.10 -0.41 14.01
N GLN A 239 -21.76 -0.30 15.17
CA GLN A 239 -21.88 0.99 15.87
C GLN A 239 -20.49 1.57 16.18
N PHE A 240 -20.40 2.90 16.30
CA PHE A 240 -19.11 3.52 16.61
C PHE A 240 -18.69 3.18 18.03
N ARG A 241 -17.38 2.93 18.20
CA ARG A 241 -16.79 2.79 19.52
C ARG A 241 -16.42 4.14 20.09
N TYR A 242 -16.51 4.26 21.40
CA TYR A 242 -16.10 5.43 22.13
C TYR A 242 -15.55 5.03 23.50
N SER A 243 -14.63 5.85 24.00
CA SER A 243 -14.02 5.67 25.32
C SER A 243 -14.85 6.34 26.42
N GLY A 244 -14.48 6.15 27.68
CA GLY A 244 -14.82 7.09 28.75
C GLY A 244 -14.10 8.44 28.58
N LEU A 245 -14.36 9.41 29.46
CA LEU A 245 -13.54 10.63 29.49
C LEU A 245 -12.10 10.29 29.89
N ARG A 246 -11.13 10.74 29.10
CA ARG A 246 -9.69 10.54 29.28
C ARG A 246 -8.98 11.85 29.55
N THR A 247 -7.90 11.77 30.32
CA THR A 247 -7.01 12.91 30.59
C THR A 247 -5.99 13.07 29.47
N TYR A 248 -5.64 14.31 29.14
CA TYR A 248 -4.56 14.64 28.20
C TYR A 248 -3.20 14.15 28.70
N THR A 249 -2.26 13.88 27.78
CA THR A 249 -0.93 13.37 28.14
C THR A 249 -0.11 14.40 28.92
N ASN A 250 -0.37 15.69 28.69
CA ASN A 250 0.25 16.80 29.40
C ASN A 250 -0.63 17.38 30.53
N ALA A 251 -1.60 16.62 31.05
CA ALA A 251 -2.60 17.11 32.02
C ALA A 251 -1.97 17.78 33.26
N SER A 252 -0.84 17.29 33.77
CA SER A 252 -0.13 17.88 34.91
C SER A 252 0.47 19.26 34.66
N SER A 253 0.60 19.67 33.39
CA SER A 253 1.15 20.96 32.96
C SER A 253 0.09 21.96 32.50
N LEU A 254 -1.17 21.54 32.42
CA LEU A 254 -2.27 22.43 32.03
C LEU A 254 -2.56 23.44 33.15
N PRO A 255 -2.84 24.71 32.82
CA PRO A 255 -3.12 25.73 33.82
C PRO A 255 -4.47 25.47 34.52
N THR A 256 -4.59 25.95 35.76
CA THR A 256 -5.84 25.90 36.55
C THR A 256 -6.75 27.10 36.33
N THR A 257 -6.31 28.09 35.54
CA THR A 257 -7.09 29.26 35.12
C THR A 257 -6.90 29.50 33.63
N GLY A 258 -7.85 30.19 33.00
CA GLY A 258 -7.72 30.58 31.60
C GLY A 258 -6.55 31.55 31.36
N ARG A 259 -6.26 31.77 30.07
CA ARG A 259 -5.13 32.61 29.59
C ARG A 259 -5.59 33.70 28.62
N GLY A 260 -6.86 34.09 28.68
CA GLY A 260 -7.43 35.09 27.78
C GLY A 260 -7.42 34.60 26.33
N SER A 261 -6.82 35.38 25.43
CA SER A 261 -6.70 35.03 24.00
C SER A 261 -5.60 34.02 23.69
N THR A 262 -4.70 33.74 24.63
CA THR A 262 -3.63 32.75 24.41
C THR A 262 -4.19 31.34 24.53
N ALA A 263 -4.05 30.54 23.46
CA ALA A 263 -4.52 29.17 23.43
C ALA A 263 -3.78 28.27 24.44
N ILE A 264 -4.54 27.45 25.17
CA ILE A 264 -4.06 26.36 26.01
C ILE A 264 -4.07 25.10 25.16
N SER A 265 -2.89 24.49 24.95
CA SER A 265 -2.75 23.26 24.15
C SER A 265 -2.75 22.02 25.04
N ALA A 266 -3.75 21.18 24.86
CA ALA A 266 -3.92 19.92 25.59
C ALA A 266 -3.59 18.74 24.66
N THR A 267 -2.49 18.05 24.96
CA THR A 267 -1.85 17.08 24.06
C THR A 267 -2.58 15.73 24.09
N LEU A 268 -2.90 15.21 22.90
CA LEU A 268 -3.47 13.88 22.69
C LEU A 268 -2.33 12.86 22.53
N PRO A 269 -2.57 11.56 22.79
CA PRO A 269 -1.53 10.52 22.69
C PRO A 269 -1.09 10.21 21.25
N SER A 270 -1.84 10.67 20.25
CA SER A 270 -1.60 10.47 18.81
C SER A 270 -2.57 11.40 18.05
N ASN A 271 -2.50 11.42 16.71
CA ASN A 271 -3.64 11.88 15.90
C ASN A 271 -4.82 10.92 16.11
N ILE A 272 -5.94 11.42 16.62
CA ILE A 272 -7.16 10.64 16.92
C ILE A 272 -8.43 11.45 16.70
N GLN A 273 -9.56 10.77 16.52
CA GLN A 273 -10.90 11.39 16.46
C GLN A 273 -11.44 11.59 17.88
N VAL A 274 -11.77 12.83 18.26
CA VAL A 274 -12.10 13.21 19.64
C VAL A 274 -13.32 14.12 19.75
N THR A 275 -14.00 14.03 20.89
CA THR A 275 -14.93 15.06 21.40
C THR A 275 -14.33 15.70 22.65
N PRO A 276 -14.02 17.00 22.64
CA PRO A 276 -13.48 17.72 23.80
C PRO A 276 -14.48 17.87 24.95
N PHE A 277 -13.99 17.79 26.19
CA PHE A 277 -14.75 17.99 27.42
C PHE A 277 -14.07 19.03 28.32
N LEU A 278 -14.88 19.92 28.92
CA LEU A 278 -14.42 20.85 29.94
C LEU A 278 -15.35 20.84 31.16
N LYS A 279 -14.76 21.08 32.33
CA LYS A 279 -15.43 21.48 33.55
C LYS A 279 -14.77 22.74 34.08
N VAL A 280 -15.55 23.78 34.31
CA VAL A 280 -15.05 25.11 34.68
C VAL A 280 -15.92 25.75 35.76
N ASP A 281 -15.34 26.65 36.54
CA ASP A 281 -16.07 27.66 37.30
C ASP A 281 -15.84 29.02 36.62
N ALA A 282 -16.91 29.63 36.12
CA ALA A 282 -16.83 30.75 35.20
C ALA A 282 -17.92 31.78 35.45
N PRO A 283 -17.70 33.08 35.17
CA PRO A 283 -18.77 34.06 35.14
C PRO A 283 -19.76 33.76 34.00
N ALA A 284 -21.03 34.13 34.22
CA ALA A 284 -22.06 34.00 33.21
C ALA A 284 -21.70 34.85 31.97
N GLY A 285 -21.82 34.26 30.77
CA GLY A 285 -21.47 34.91 29.51
C GLY A 285 -20.00 34.77 29.07
N ALA A 286 -19.12 34.19 29.89
CA ALA A 286 -17.75 33.89 29.46
C ALA A 286 -17.75 32.96 28.23
N VAL A 287 -16.93 33.29 27.23
CA VAL A 287 -16.87 32.57 25.95
C VAL A 287 -15.60 31.74 25.88
N ILE A 288 -15.75 30.43 25.71
CA ILE A 288 -14.65 29.48 25.54
C ILE A 288 -14.62 28.98 24.10
N GLY A 289 -13.47 29.11 23.44
CA GLY A 289 -13.20 28.54 22.12
C GLY A 289 -12.53 27.17 22.24
N ILE A 290 -12.91 26.23 21.37
CA ILE A 290 -12.37 24.87 21.34
C ILE A 290 -12.14 24.46 19.88
N GLN A 291 -10.93 24.03 19.55
CA GLN A 291 -10.58 23.48 18.25
C GLN A 291 -9.43 22.48 18.40
N THR A 292 -9.07 21.74 17.36
CA THR A 292 -7.82 20.98 17.37
C THR A 292 -6.68 21.79 16.78
N ASP A 293 -5.47 21.29 16.95
CA ASP A 293 -4.30 21.74 16.22
C ASP A 293 -4.36 21.43 14.71
N HIS A 294 -5.40 20.78 14.20
CA HIS A 294 -5.66 20.58 12.76
C HIS A 294 -6.83 21.44 12.23
N TYR A 295 -7.13 22.53 12.94
CA TYR A 295 -7.99 23.59 12.45
C TYR A 295 -7.13 24.63 11.70
N ASP A 296 -7.57 25.05 10.52
CA ASP A 296 -6.87 26.05 9.69
C ASP A 296 -7.03 27.47 10.25
N ASP A 297 -6.27 27.83 11.29
CA ASP A 297 -6.11 29.21 11.76
C ASP A 297 -4.78 29.83 11.31
N GLY A 298 -4.10 29.21 10.33
CA GLY A 298 -2.71 29.51 9.97
C GLY A 298 -1.66 28.85 10.87
N ALA A 299 -2.05 28.06 11.88
CA ALA A 299 -1.14 27.38 12.79
C ALA A 299 -1.41 25.87 12.94
N GLY A 300 -2.21 25.26 12.06
CA GLY A 300 -2.69 23.88 12.25
C GLY A 300 -2.84 22.98 11.03
N LEU A 301 -2.89 23.52 9.82
CA LEU A 301 -2.68 22.74 8.60
C LEU A 301 -1.46 23.33 7.93
N THR A 302 -0.37 22.57 7.81
CA THR A 302 0.77 23.03 7.01
C THR A 302 0.36 22.96 5.55
N GLY A 303 0.29 24.13 4.91
CA GLY A 303 0.51 24.27 3.47
C GLY A 303 -0.63 23.85 2.55
N ILE A 304 -1.76 24.50 2.74
CA ILE A 304 -2.83 24.50 1.76
C ILE A 304 -3.32 25.95 1.63
N GLU A 305 -3.90 26.34 0.49
CA GLU A 305 -4.30 27.73 0.22
C GLU A 305 -4.99 28.36 1.45
N PRO A 306 -4.37 29.38 2.09
CA PRO A 306 -4.89 29.98 3.30
C PRO A 306 -6.35 30.41 3.14
N GLY A 307 -7.21 29.93 4.03
CA GLY A 307 -8.61 30.33 4.07
C GLY A 307 -9.58 29.51 3.23
N THR A 308 -9.14 28.37 2.68
CA THR A 308 -10.01 27.48 1.91
C THR A 308 -10.43 26.22 2.67
N GLN A 309 -9.90 25.95 3.88
CA GLN A 309 -9.98 24.60 4.51
C GLN A 309 -10.22 24.52 6.01
N TYR A 310 -11.02 25.44 6.53
CA TYR A 310 -11.42 25.46 7.92
C TYR A 310 -12.14 24.19 8.37
N ASN A 311 -11.58 23.52 9.38
CA ASN A 311 -12.18 22.35 10.00
C ASN A 311 -13.28 22.78 10.99
N MET A 312 -13.86 21.84 11.70
CA MET A 312 -14.81 22.08 12.77
C MET A 312 -14.17 22.73 13.99
N ARG A 313 -14.86 23.70 14.60
CA ARG A 313 -14.58 24.22 15.95
C ARG A 313 -15.86 24.26 16.79
N ALA A 314 -15.68 24.48 18.08
CA ALA A 314 -16.77 24.70 19.03
C ALA A 314 -16.59 26.00 19.82
N THR A 315 -17.71 26.60 20.19
CA THR A 315 -17.81 27.76 21.07
C THR A 315 -18.80 27.43 22.17
N TYR A 316 -18.38 27.68 23.43
CA TYR A 316 -19.20 27.46 24.61
C TYR A 316 -19.36 28.77 25.38
N ILE A 317 -20.61 29.20 25.60
CA ILE A 317 -20.94 30.38 26.41
C ILE A 317 -21.42 29.90 27.78
N CYS A 318 -20.75 30.35 28.82
CA CYS A 318 -20.94 29.89 30.19
C CYS A 318 -22.25 30.41 30.81
N ALA A 319 -22.93 29.57 31.60
CA ALA A 319 -24.14 29.92 32.36
C ALA A 319 -23.84 30.66 33.67
N GLY A 320 -22.63 30.48 34.21
CA GLY A 320 -22.21 31.02 35.52
C GLY A 320 -21.97 29.89 36.53
N GLY A 321 -20.97 30.05 37.39
CA GLY A 321 -20.60 29.05 38.40
C GLY A 321 -19.96 27.79 37.80
N VAL A 322 -19.97 26.71 38.58
CA VAL A 322 -19.43 25.40 38.21
C VAL A 322 -20.34 24.72 37.18
N GLN A 323 -19.77 24.34 36.03
CA GLN A 323 -20.50 23.77 34.90
C GLN A 323 -19.61 22.88 34.04
N GLU A 324 -20.24 22.04 33.21
CA GLU A 324 -19.57 21.10 32.31
C GLU A 324 -20.14 21.13 30.89
N PHE A 325 -19.29 20.84 29.91
CA PHE A 325 -19.67 20.79 28.50
C PHE A 325 -18.82 19.77 27.74
N GLU A 326 -19.47 18.97 26.89
CA GLU A 326 -18.83 18.09 25.92
C GLU A 326 -19.25 18.54 24.50
N SER A 327 -18.29 18.86 23.64
CA SER A 327 -18.58 19.17 22.25
C SER A 327 -18.81 17.89 21.47
N LEU A 328 -20.08 17.51 21.30
CA LEU A 328 -20.50 16.24 20.68
C LEU A 328 -20.12 16.10 19.19
N ALA A 329 -19.84 17.22 18.50
CA ALA A 329 -19.27 17.15 17.15
C ALA A 329 -17.78 16.79 17.23
N TRP A 330 -17.41 15.67 16.61
CA TRP A 330 -16.05 15.16 16.65
C TRP A 330 -15.07 15.97 15.79
N MET A 331 -13.83 16.04 16.25
CA MET A 331 -12.69 16.68 15.59
C MET A 331 -11.51 15.70 15.50
N SER A 332 -10.50 15.98 14.68
CA SER A 332 -9.28 15.17 14.61
C SER A 332 -8.05 16.05 14.84
N GLY A 333 -7.03 15.52 15.49
CA GLY A 333 -5.72 16.17 15.62
C GLY A 333 -4.83 15.53 16.67
N THR A 334 -3.67 16.13 16.94
CA THR A 334 -2.71 15.69 17.97
C THR A 334 -2.79 16.51 19.26
N ALA A 335 -3.54 17.61 19.24
CA ALA A 335 -3.87 18.39 20.43
C ALA A 335 -5.23 19.06 20.29
N VAL A 336 -5.87 19.34 21.44
CA VAL A 336 -7.03 20.23 21.54
C VAL A 336 -6.55 21.58 22.05
N ARG A 337 -6.86 22.65 21.33
CA ARG A 337 -6.57 24.04 21.69
C ARG A 337 -7.82 24.70 22.27
N TYR A 338 -7.68 25.22 23.49
CA TYR A 338 -8.73 25.94 24.20
C TYR A 338 -8.36 27.42 24.35
N THR A 339 -9.27 28.33 23.99
CA THR A 339 -9.16 29.76 24.31
C THR A 339 -10.11 30.06 25.45
N ILE A 340 -9.58 30.24 26.66
CA ILE A 340 -10.35 30.35 27.92
C ILE A 340 -10.04 31.71 28.57
N PRO A 341 -11.05 32.54 28.89
CA PRO A 341 -10.87 33.83 29.57
C PRO A 341 -10.09 33.72 30.89
N ALA A 342 -9.28 34.72 31.23
CA ALA A 342 -8.36 34.66 32.37
C ALA A 342 -9.03 34.54 33.74
N ASP A 343 -10.29 34.98 33.85
CA ASP A 343 -11.13 34.91 35.05
C ASP A 343 -11.93 33.60 35.19
N VAL A 344 -11.76 32.66 34.25
CA VAL A 344 -12.34 31.32 34.34
C VAL A 344 -11.39 30.37 35.06
N THR A 345 -11.89 29.69 36.09
CA THR A 345 -11.18 28.60 36.76
C THR A 345 -11.42 27.28 36.01
N ILE A 346 -10.34 26.60 35.66
CA ILE A 346 -10.35 25.32 34.97
C ILE A 346 -10.31 24.21 36.01
N LEU A 347 -11.39 23.42 36.08
CA LEU A 347 -11.49 22.29 37.01
C LEU A 347 -11.05 21.00 36.33
N GLU A 348 -11.49 20.78 35.09
CA GLU A 348 -11.06 19.64 34.27
C GLU A 348 -11.02 20.03 32.79
N LEU A 349 -9.98 19.58 32.09
CA LEU A 349 -9.97 19.44 30.63
C LEU A 349 -9.74 17.96 30.33
N LYS A 350 -10.68 17.36 29.61
CA LYS A 350 -10.64 15.94 29.21
C LYS A 350 -11.09 15.81 27.75
N TYR A 351 -11.03 14.60 27.23
CA TYR A 351 -11.57 14.29 25.91
C TYR A 351 -12.16 12.89 25.91
N ARG A 352 -13.00 12.62 24.92
CA ARG A 352 -13.42 11.26 24.60
C ARG A 352 -12.96 10.91 23.19
N GLU A 353 -12.18 9.85 23.09
CA GLU A 353 -11.84 9.22 21.81
C GLU A 353 -13.06 8.46 21.28
N SER A 354 -13.32 8.59 19.99
CA SER A 354 -14.37 7.89 19.24
C SER A 354 -13.81 7.36 17.91
N GLY A 355 -14.48 6.41 17.26
CA GLY A 355 -14.09 5.97 15.92
C GLY A 355 -14.82 4.70 15.46
N TYR A 356 -14.36 4.13 14.35
CA TYR A 356 -14.86 2.84 13.86
C TYR A 356 -14.57 1.72 14.88
N ASP A 357 -15.53 0.82 15.12
CA ASP A 357 -15.35 -0.31 16.04
C ASP A 357 -14.54 -1.45 15.41
N THR A 358 -13.22 -1.35 15.49
CA THR A 358 -12.28 -2.39 15.05
C THR A 358 -10.97 -2.31 15.83
N ASP A 359 -10.35 -3.44 16.13
CA ASP A 359 -9.10 -3.50 16.88
C ASP A 359 -7.87 -3.62 15.97
N PHE A 360 -6.73 -3.11 16.43
CA PHE A 360 -5.42 -3.29 15.78
C PHE A 360 -4.93 -4.73 16.03
N ALA A 361 -5.52 -5.69 15.30
CA ALA A 361 -5.19 -7.11 15.43
C ALA A 361 -3.92 -7.49 14.65
N GLY A 362 -3.55 -6.71 13.63
CA GLY A 362 -2.34 -6.90 12.86
C GLY A 362 -1.13 -6.18 13.46
N SER A 363 0.06 -6.68 13.16
CA SER A 363 1.31 -6.06 13.59
C SER A 363 2.48 -6.38 12.68
N PHE A 364 3.50 -5.53 12.71
CA PHE A 364 4.79 -5.74 12.07
C PHE A 364 5.91 -5.20 12.96
N SER A 365 7.01 -5.94 13.04
CA SER A 365 8.27 -5.48 13.62
C SER A 365 9.43 -6.15 12.92
N SER A 366 10.60 -5.52 12.90
CA SER A 366 11.74 -6.00 12.12
C SER A 366 13.07 -5.77 12.84
N SER A 367 14.18 -6.04 12.14
CA SER A 367 15.51 -5.61 12.56
C SER A 367 15.77 -4.12 12.36
N ASP A 368 14.83 -3.40 11.74
CA ASP A 368 14.97 -1.98 11.40
C ASP A 368 13.85 -1.10 12.00
N PRO A 369 14.17 -0.31 13.04
CA PRO A 369 13.21 0.61 13.67
C PRO A 369 12.57 1.65 12.73
N PHE A 370 13.22 1.99 11.62
CA PHE A 370 12.67 2.92 10.64
C PHE A 370 11.39 2.36 10.00
N LEU A 371 11.44 1.09 9.55
CA LEU A 371 10.31 0.42 8.93
C LEU A 371 9.19 0.14 9.93
N ASP A 372 9.55 -0.19 11.18
CA ASP A 372 8.60 -0.41 12.28
C ASP A 372 7.80 0.86 12.59
N THR A 373 8.49 2.01 12.63
CA THR A 373 7.86 3.33 12.84
C THR A 373 6.96 3.69 11.67
N LEU A 374 7.44 3.48 10.43
CA LEU A 374 6.66 3.74 9.22
C LEU A 374 5.37 2.91 9.18
N TRP A 375 5.46 1.61 9.44
CA TRP A 375 4.30 0.73 9.52
C TRP A 375 3.31 1.20 10.59
N THR A 376 3.80 1.60 11.77
CA THR A 376 2.96 2.11 12.87
C THR A 376 2.23 3.41 12.48
N LYS A 377 2.91 4.34 11.81
CA LYS A 377 2.29 5.59 11.33
C LYS A 377 1.26 5.30 10.24
N ALA A 378 1.53 4.40 9.30
CA ALA A 378 0.56 3.97 8.29
C ALA A 378 -0.70 3.37 8.93
N ALA A 379 -0.54 2.44 9.87
CA ALA A 379 -1.66 1.83 10.60
C ALA A 379 -2.52 2.87 11.34
N ARG A 380 -1.87 3.86 11.97
CA ARG A 380 -2.57 4.97 12.64
C ARG A 380 -3.31 5.86 11.65
N THR A 381 -2.68 6.22 10.53
CA THR A 381 -3.26 7.02 9.45
C THR A 381 -4.55 6.37 8.96
N MET A 382 -4.48 5.07 8.68
CA MET A 382 -5.61 4.29 8.23
C MET A 382 -6.77 4.30 9.24
N TYR A 383 -6.50 4.04 10.53
CA TYR A 383 -7.56 4.01 11.56
C TYR A 383 -8.30 5.34 11.71
N VAL A 384 -7.56 6.45 11.68
CA VAL A 384 -8.14 7.80 11.80
C VAL A 384 -8.99 8.14 10.57
N ASN A 385 -8.77 7.46 9.44
CA ASN A 385 -9.53 7.59 8.20
C ASN A 385 -10.67 6.57 8.06
N MET A 386 -11.09 5.94 9.15
CA MET A 386 -12.26 5.06 9.21
C MET A 386 -13.34 5.63 10.14
N ARG A 387 -14.55 5.84 9.63
CA ARG A 387 -15.74 6.18 10.45
C ARG A 387 -17.04 5.75 9.77
N ASP A 388 -17.82 6.69 9.26
CA ASP A 388 -19.03 6.40 8.47
C ASP A 388 -18.70 5.61 7.21
N ASN A 389 -17.60 5.97 6.57
CA ASN A 389 -17.04 5.43 5.35
C ASN A 389 -15.51 5.31 5.55
N TYR A 390 -14.82 4.74 4.58
CA TYR A 390 -13.42 5.11 4.38
C TYR A 390 -13.33 6.60 4.01
N MET A 391 -12.26 7.27 4.47
CA MET A 391 -12.02 8.69 4.24
C MET A 391 -10.62 8.89 3.64
N ASP A 392 -10.47 9.90 2.80
CA ASP A 392 -9.19 10.44 2.33
C ASP A 392 -8.38 11.02 3.50
N CYS A 393 -9.00 11.95 4.23
CA CYS A 393 -8.45 12.63 5.39
C CYS A 393 -9.56 12.87 6.45
N PRO A 394 -9.23 12.97 7.75
CA PRO A 394 -10.24 13.13 8.81
C PRO A 394 -10.65 14.61 9.01
N THR A 395 -10.00 15.53 8.30
CA THR A 395 -10.10 16.97 8.49
C THR A 395 -10.92 17.62 7.38
N ARG A 396 -10.32 17.91 6.22
CA ARG A 396 -10.84 18.80 5.18
C ARG A 396 -12.08 18.29 4.46
N GLU A 397 -12.14 17.00 4.13
CA GLU A 397 -13.16 16.44 3.24
C GLU A 397 -13.96 15.31 3.89
N ARG A 398 -13.27 14.39 4.59
CA ARG A 398 -13.85 13.17 5.14
C ARG A 398 -14.56 12.33 4.07
N ALA A 399 -14.04 12.37 2.84
CA ALA A 399 -14.66 11.87 1.63
C ALA A 399 -14.17 10.46 1.28
N GLN A 400 -15.07 9.62 0.78
CA GLN A 400 -14.72 8.28 0.31
C GLN A 400 -14.32 8.37 -1.16
N TRP A 401 -13.10 8.87 -1.39
CA TRP A 401 -12.43 8.85 -2.68
C TRP A 401 -12.00 7.43 -3.00
N TRP A 402 -12.35 6.96 -4.19
CA TRP A 402 -12.28 5.54 -4.48
C TRP A 402 -10.87 5.06 -4.87
N GLY A 403 -10.02 5.96 -5.36
CA GLY A 403 -8.58 5.68 -5.42
C GLY A 403 -8.02 5.33 -4.04
N ASP A 404 -8.35 6.11 -3.02
CA ASP A 404 -7.95 5.88 -1.62
C ASP A 404 -8.50 4.57 -1.07
N VAL A 405 -9.80 4.28 -1.31
CA VAL A 405 -10.44 3.03 -0.86
C VAL A 405 -9.65 1.79 -1.33
N VAL A 406 -9.10 1.81 -2.55
CA VAL A 406 -8.30 0.69 -3.08
C VAL A 406 -7.07 0.41 -2.20
N ASN A 407 -6.33 1.45 -1.81
CA ASN A 407 -5.16 1.32 -0.93
C ASN A 407 -5.60 0.92 0.48
N GLN A 408 -6.63 1.61 1.00
CA GLN A 408 -7.21 1.38 2.33
C GLN A 408 -7.71 -0.06 2.53
N LEU A 409 -8.31 -0.69 1.52
CA LEU A 409 -8.71 -2.10 1.59
C LEU A 409 -7.50 -2.99 1.88
N LYS A 410 -6.44 -2.86 1.07
CA LYS A 410 -5.22 -3.67 1.24
C LYS A 410 -4.53 -3.39 2.56
N GLU A 411 -4.48 -2.15 3.03
CA GLU A 411 -3.90 -1.79 4.33
C GLU A 411 -4.70 -2.35 5.50
N GLY A 412 -6.03 -2.24 5.43
CA GLY A 412 -6.95 -2.68 6.47
C GLY A 412 -6.83 -4.18 6.77
N PHE A 413 -6.67 -5.01 5.74
CA PHE A 413 -6.53 -6.47 5.88
C PHE A 413 -5.29 -6.93 6.66
N TYR A 414 -4.26 -6.09 6.77
CA TYR A 414 -3.05 -6.40 7.55
C TYR A 414 -3.00 -5.67 8.88
N THR A 415 -3.95 -4.76 9.15
CA THR A 415 -3.90 -3.88 10.32
C THR A 415 -4.98 -4.23 11.35
N PHE A 416 -6.20 -4.51 10.89
CA PHE A 416 -7.35 -4.57 11.77
C PHE A 416 -8.01 -5.94 11.83
N ASP A 417 -8.82 -6.16 12.87
CA ASP A 417 -9.71 -7.31 12.94
C ASP A 417 -10.73 -7.34 11.78
N THR A 418 -11.44 -8.46 11.67
CA THR A 418 -12.39 -8.71 10.58
C THR A 418 -13.63 -7.82 10.62
N LYS A 419 -13.88 -7.06 11.71
CA LYS A 419 -14.99 -6.11 11.73
C LYS A 419 -14.80 -5.01 10.70
N SER A 420 -13.55 -4.63 10.43
CA SER A 420 -13.18 -3.63 9.42
C SER A 420 -13.67 -3.97 8.01
N HIS A 421 -13.84 -5.26 7.68
CA HIS A 421 -14.24 -5.72 6.35
C HIS A 421 -15.62 -5.19 5.95
N ALA A 422 -16.53 -5.03 6.91
CA ALA A 422 -17.87 -4.51 6.68
C ALA A 422 -17.86 -3.09 6.07
N LEU A 423 -16.81 -2.30 6.34
CA LEU A 423 -16.65 -0.97 5.75
C LEU A 423 -16.35 -1.06 4.24
N GLY A 424 -15.53 -2.04 3.83
CA GLY A 424 -15.26 -2.33 2.42
C GLY A 424 -16.48 -2.86 1.67
N GLU A 425 -17.22 -3.80 2.27
CA GLU A 425 -18.49 -4.29 1.71
C GLU A 425 -19.51 -3.16 1.51
N LYS A 426 -19.67 -2.31 2.52
CA LYS A 426 -20.51 -1.11 2.42
C LYS A 426 -20.07 -0.21 1.27
N ALA A 427 -18.76 0.07 1.16
CA ALA A 427 -18.24 0.93 0.11
C ALA A 427 -18.62 0.37 -1.27
N ILE A 428 -18.29 -0.91 -1.55
CA ILE A 428 -18.55 -1.55 -2.85
C ILE A 428 -20.03 -1.47 -3.24
N ALA A 429 -20.92 -1.81 -2.31
CA ALA A 429 -22.37 -1.74 -2.53
C ALA A 429 -22.81 -0.29 -2.82
N GLN A 430 -22.28 0.68 -2.07
CA GLN A 430 -22.59 2.10 -2.24
C GLN A 430 -22.11 2.64 -3.59
N LEU A 431 -20.90 2.32 -4.04
CA LEU A 431 -20.41 2.76 -5.35
C LEU A 431 -21.27 2.26 -6.49
N ALA A 432 -21.64 0.96 -6.46
CA ALA A 432 -22.52 0.38 -7.46
C ALA A 432 -23.91 1.05 -7.45
N ALA A 433 -24.48 1.30 -6.26
CA ALA A 433 -25.78 1.92 -6.11
C ALA A 433 -25.82 3.41 -6.50
N TRP A 434 -24.66 4.07 -6.54
CA TRP A 434 -24.52 5.46 -6.95
C TRP A 434 -24.27 5.64 -8.45
N GLN A 435 -24.06 4.57 -9.24
CA GLN A 435 -23.73 4.65 -10.68
C GLN A 435 -24.60 5.66 -11.45
N LYS A 436 -23.97 6.46 -12.32
CA LYS A 436 -24.63 7.44 -13.20
C LYS A 436 -25.57 6.73 -14.19
N SER A 437 -26.59 7.45 -14.66
CA SER A 437 -27.44 6.96 -15.75
C SER A 437 -26.65 6.66 -17.04
N SER A 438 -25.50 7.31 -17.25
CA SER A 438 -24.57 7.05 -18.35
C SER A 438 -23.80 5.73 -18.22
N GLY A 439 -23.83 5.06 -17.05
CA GLY A 439 -23.00 3.90 -16.74
C GLY A 439 -21.67 4.24 -16.07
N ALA A 440 -21.27 5.52 -16.05
CA ALA A 440 -20.06 5.96 -15.36
C ALA A 440 -20.19 5.85 -13.82
N LEU A 441 -19.08 5.58 -13.14
CA LEU A 441 -18.99 5.53 -11.69
C LEU A 441 -18.57 6.90 -11.12
N TYR A 442 -18.98 7.21 -9.89
CA TYR A 442 -18.73 8.50 -9.22
C TYR A 442 -17.46 8.49 -8.37
N SER A 443 -16.80 9.64 -8.24
CA SER A 443 -15.71 9.87 -7.27
C SER A 443 -15.78 11.29 -6.69
N PRO A 444 -16.03 11.51 -5.37
CA PRO A 444 -16.28 10.52 -4.31
C PRO A 444 -17.78 10.21 -4.14
N VAL A 445 -18.11 9.18 -3.36
CA VAL A 445 -19.50 8.85 -2.95
C VAL A 445 -19.59 8.55 -1.46
N PRO A 446 -20.61 9.02 -0.73
CA PRO A 446 -21.79 9.73 -1.22
C PRO A 446 -21.56 11.25 -1.29
N SER A 447 -21.79 11.85 -2.46
CA SER A 447 -21.72 13.30 -2.67
C SER A 447 -22.68 13.72 -3.79
N THR A 448 -23.37 14.85 -3.60
CA THR A 448 -24.18 15.48 -4.67
C THR A 448 -23.67 16.85 -5.08
N ILE A 449 -22.66 17.38 -4.38
CA ILE A 449 -22.00 18.65 -4.74
C ILE A 449 -20.71 18.43 -5.52
N TRP A 450 -20.21 17.19 -5.52
CA TRP A 450 -19.14 16.76 -6.39
C TRP A 450 -19.58 15.49 -7.11
N THR A 451 -19.57 15.55 -8.43
CA THR A 451 -20.16 14.51 -9.28
C THR A 451 -19.19 13.95 -10.32
N ALA A 452 -17.92 14.34 -10.28
CA ALA A 452 -16.95 13.93 -11.29
C ALA A 452 -16.66 12.43 -11.23
N GLU A 453 -16.41 11.84 -12.39
CA GLU A 453 -15.74 10.57 -12.58
C GLU A 453 -14.23 10.79 -12.70
N LEU A 454 -13.46 9.91 -12.04
CA LEU A 454 -12.01 9.78 -12.20
C LEU A 454 -11.70 8.42 -12.86
N PRO A 455 -11.53 8.37 -14.19
CA PRO A 455 -11.41 7.15 -14.99
C PRO A 455 -10.56 6.02 -14.41
N VAL A 456 -9.28 6.30 -14.17
CA VAL A 456 -8.31 5.26 -13.79
C VAL A 456 -8.49 4.85 -12.34
N GLN A 457 -8.93 5.76 -11.45
CA GLN A 457 -9.31 5.40 -10.08
C GLN A 457 -10.51 4.44 -10.08
N MET A 458 -11.49 4.65 -10.95
CA MET A 458 -12.63 3.73 -11.06
C MET A 458 -12.21 2.37 -11.64
N LEU A 459 -11.24 2.32 -12.56
CA LEU A 459 -10.66 1.04 -13.00
C LEU A 459 -9.91 0.32 -11.86
N ALA A 460 -9.12 1.05 -11.08
CA ALA A 460 -8.49 0.53 -9.87
C ALA A 460 -9.54 0.02 -8.86
N SER A 461 -10.66 0.73 -8.72
CA SER A 461 -11.79 0.33 -7.88
C SER A 461 -12.38 -1.01 -8.33
N VAL A 462 -12.68 -1.15 -9.62
CA VAL A 462 -13.16 -2.42 -10.19
C VAL A 462 -12.18 -3.55 -9.92
N TRP A 463 -10.88 -3.33 -10.13
CA TRP A 463 -9.84 -4.32 -9.81
C TRP A 463 -9.83 -4.72 -8.32
N SER A 464 -10.02 -3.76 -7.43
CA SER A 464 -10.03 -4.01 -5.98
C SER A 464 -11.17 -4.93 -5.53
N PHE A 465 -12.26 -5.07 -6.28
CA PHE A 465 -13.37 -5.95 -5.90
C PHE A 465 -12.94 -7.41 -5.83
N TRP A 466 -12.12 -7.88 -6.78
CA TRP A 466 -11.55 -9.24 -6.67
C TRP A 466 -10.57 -9.35 -5.49
N THR A 467 -9.82 -8.29 -5.19
CA THR A 467 -8.96 -8.24 -4.00
C THR A 467 -9.78 -8.38 -2.73
N TYR A 468 -10.90 -7.66 -2.59
CA TYR A 468 -11.81 -7.79 -1.46
C TYR A 468 -12.31 -9.24 -1.31
N TYR A 469 -12.78 -9.85 -2.40
CA TYR A 469 -13.21 -11.26 -2.38
C TYR A 469 -12.07 -12.22 -2.03
N LEU A 470 -10.86 -11.99 -2.54
CA LEU A 470 -9.69 -12.81 -2.27
C LEU A 470 -9.37 -12.84 -0.76
N TYR A 471 -9.44 -11.69 -0.08
CA TYR A 471 -9.09 -11.57 1.33
C TYR A 471 -10.22 -11.98 2.27
N THR A 472 -11.48 -11.77 1.88
CA THR A 472 -12.64 -12.00 2.77
C THR A 472 -13.38 -13.30 2.49
N GLY A 473 -13.33 -13.80 1.25
CA GLY A 473 -14.18 -14.90 0.78
C GLY A 473 -15.65 -14.51 0.60
N ASN A 474 -16.03 -13.23 0.78
CA ASN A 474 -17.41 -12.78 0.66
C ASN A 474 -17.77 -12.51 -0.82
N ALA A 475 -18.39 -13.50 -1.47
CA ALA A 475 -18.82 -13.40 -2.87
C ALA A 475 -20.01 -12.44 -3.05
N ASP A 476 -20.94 -12.38 -2.10
CA ASP A 476 -22.15 -11.54 -2.18
C ASP A 476 -21.78 -10.06 -2.25
N ALA A 477 -20.78 -9.64 -1.46
CA ALA A 477 -20.29 -8.27 -1.43
C ALA A 477 -19.77 -7.74 -2.78
N VAL A 478 -19.26 -8.62 -3.65
CA VAL A 478 -18.65 -8.22 -4.93
C VAL A 478 -19.54 -8.53 -6.13
N THR A 479 -20.37 -9.57 -6.05
CA THR A 479 -21.27 -9.96 -7.15
C THR A 479 -22.42 -8.96 -7.31
N VAL A 480 -22.86 -8.30 -6.23
CA VAL A 480 -23.85 -7.21 -6.30
C VAL A 480 -23.40 -6.05 -7.18
N ALA A 481 -22.09 -5.81 -7.30
CA ALA A 481 -21.52 -4.75 -8.11
C ALA A 481 -21.35 -5.12 -9.60
N TYR A 482 -21.43 -6.40 -9.97
CA TYR A 482 -21.12 -6.85 -11.34
C TYR A 482 -21.94 -6.15 -12.44
N PRO A 483 -23.26 -5.93 -12.29
CA PRO A 483 -24.03 -5.19 -13.29
C PRO A 483 -23.52 -3.75 -13.53
N ALA A 484 -23.06 -3.08 -12.46
CA ALA A 484 -22.47 -1.75 -12.56
C ALA A 484 -21.08 -1.80 -13.21
N VAL A 485 -20.25 -2.78 -12.83
CA VAL A 485 -18.93 -3.05 -13.44
C VAL A 485 -19.06 -3.25 -14.95
N LYS A 486 -19.99 -4.09 -15.40
CA LYS A 486 -20.24 -4.35 -16.82
C LYS A 486 -20.53 -3.05 -17.59
N LYS A 487 -21.52 -2.28 -17.12
CA LYS A 487 -21.88 -1.00 -17.75
C LYS A 487 -20.70 -0.03 -17.81
N TYR A 488 -19.89 0.01 -16.75
CA TYR A 488 -18.72 0.89 -16.69
C TYR A 488 -17.65 0.48 -17.70
N LEU A 489 -17.29 -0.81 -17.77
CA LEU A 489 -16.23 -1.30 -18.66
C LEU A 489 -16.64 -1.29 -20.14
N ASP A 490 -17.93 -1.26 -20.45
CA ASP A 490 -18.45 -1.06 -21.80
C ASP A 490 -18.28 0.38 -22.33
N LEU A 491 -17.94 1.35 -21.46
CA LEU A 491 -17.58 2.72 -21.88
C LEU A 491 -16.17 2.82 -22.46
N TRP A 492 -15.33 1.80 -22.26
CA TRP A 492 -13.94 1.78 -22.70
C TRP A 492 -13.80 1.01 -24.01
N THR A 493 -12.93 1.50 -24.89
CA THR A 493 -12.72 0.93 -26.23
C THR A 493 -11.25 0.67 -26.50
N LEU A 494 -10.96 -0.17 -27.50
CA LEU A 494 -9.61 -0.43 -27.99
C LEU A 494 -9.37 0.27 -29.33
N ASP A 495 -8.14 0.70 -29.56
CA ASP A 495 -7.64 1.30 -30.78
C ASP A 495 -7.17 0.24 -31.81
N GLY A 496 -6.65 0.72 -32.94
CA GLY A 496 -6.16 -0.15 -34.03
C GLY A 496 -4.94 -1.01 -33.66
N ASP A 497 -4.20 -0.66 -32.60
CA ASP A 497 -3.09 -1.46 -32.08
C ASP A 497 -3.57 -2.56 -31.14
N GLY A 498 -4.88 -2.62 -30.85
CA GLY A 498 -5.47 -3.53 -29.88
C GLY A 498 -5.22 -3.11 -28.42
N LEU A 499 -4.89 -1.83 -28.20
CA LEU A 499 -4.65 -1.18 -26.90
C LEU A 499 -5.78 -0.21 -26.56
N VAL A 500 -5.83 0.28 -25.33
CA VAL A 500 -6.91 1.17 -24.85
C VAL A 500 -6.89 2.52 -25.56
N ASN A 501 -8.06 2.97 -26.03
CA ASN A 501 -8.32 4.38 -26.33
C ASN A 501 -8.46 5.14 -25.02
N HIS A 502 -7.62 6.16 -24.83
CA HIS A 502 -7.70 7.03 -23.66
C HIS A 502 -9.10 7.66 -23.52
N ARG A 503 -9.60 7.68 -22.30
CA ARG A 503 -10.92 8.24 -21.96
C ARG A 503 -10.79 9.12 -20.72
N ALA A 504 -10.88 10.42 -20.95
CA ALA A 504 -10.66 11.48 -19.95
C ALA A 504 -11.71 11.55 -18.82
N GLY A 505 -12.92 10.99 -19.02
CA GLY A 505 -14.01 11.08 -18.02
C GLY A 505 -14.42 12.54 -17.73
N ASP A 506 -14.80 12.83 -16.48
CA ASP A 506 -15.09 14.21 -16.03
C ASP A 506 -13.83 14.91 -15.51
N TRP A 507 -12.94 14.18 -14.84
CA TRP A 507 -11.63 14.66 -14.40
C TRP A 507 -10.56 13.68 -14.87
N ASP A 508 -9.75 14.15 -15.81
CA ASP A 508 -8.64 13.40 -16.38
C ASP A 508 -7.41 13.48 -15.47
N TRP A 509 -7.32 12.53 -14.53
CA TRP A 509 -6.29 12.50 -13.50
C TRP A 509 -5.91 11.06 -13.17
N GLU A 510 -4.62 10.76 -13.26
CA GLU A 510 -4.03 9.47 -12.90
C GLU A 510 -3.25 9.49 -11.60
N ASP A 511 -2.52 10.58 -11.35
CA ASP A 511 -1.73 10.78 -10.13
C ASP A 511 -1.37 12.26 -9.93
N TRP A 512 -0.90 12.61 -8.73
CA TRP A 512 -0.25 13.91 -8.52
C TRP A 512 1.15 13.97 -9.13
N GLY A 513 1.55 15.17 -9.55
CA GLY A 513 2.87 15.45 -10.10
C GLY A 513 2.87 15.59 -11.63
N SER A 514 4.08 15.59 -12.21
CA SER A 514 4.32 15.68 -13.64
C SER A 514 4.72 14.32 -14.22
N ASP A 515 5.07 14.27 -15.51
CA ASP A 515 5.68 13.11 -16.18
C ASP A 515 4.82 11.84 -16.25
N ILE A 516 3.49 12.01 -16.32
CA ILE A 516 2.51 10.92 -16.44
C ILE A 516 2.39 10.40 -17.88
N ASP A 517 2.61 9.10 -18.10
CA ASP A 517 2.36 8.41 -19.37
C ASP A 517 1.01 7.69 -19.33
N ALA A 518 -0.07 8.46 -19.57
CA ALA A 518 -1.45 8.01 -19.45
C ALA A 518 -1.78 6.77 -20.28
N ARG A 519 -1.25 6.65 -21.51
CA ARG A 519 -1.55 5.50 -22.38
C ARG A 519 -0.99 4.19 -21.82
N VAL A 520 0.16 4.20 -21.14
CA VAL A 520 0.66 3.01 -20.44
C VAL A 520 -0.23 2.67 -19.25
N LEU A 521 -0.59 3.67 -18.44
CA LEU A 521 -1.43 3.51 -17.25
C LEU A 521 -2.84 3.00 -17.58
N ASP A 522 -3.50 3.58 -18.59
CA ASP A 522 -4.83 3.18 -19.06
C ASP A 522 -4.88 1.70 -19.44
N ASN A 523 -3.87 1.24 -20.19
CA ASN A 523 -3.79 -0.15 -20.60
C ASN A 523 -3.60 -1.08 -19.40
N CYS A 524 -2.76 -0.71 -18.43
CA CYS A 524 -2.54 -1.52 -17.24
C CYS A 524 -3.79 -1.59 -16.36
N TRP A 525 -4.43 -0.46 -16.09
CA TRP A 525 -5.63 -0.40 -15.27
C TRP A 525 -6.82 -1.10 -15.92
N TYR A 526 -7.04 -0.90 -17.22
CA TYR A 526 -8.16 -1.55 -17.90
C TYR A 526 -7.93 -3.06 -18.03
N TYR A 527 -6.68 -3.50 -18.24
CA TYR A 527 -6.31 -4.92 -18.21
C TYR A 527 -6.67 -5.59 -16.88
N LEU A 528 -6.29 -4.97 -15.76
CA LEU A 528 -6.60 -5.44 -14.42
C LEU A 528 -8.12 -5.47 -14.14
N ALA A 529 -8.83 -4.45 -14.59
CA ALA A 529 -10.29 -4.35 -14.44
C ALA A 529 -11.03 -5.41 -15.29
N LEU A 530 -10.59 -5.66 -16.54
CA LEU A 530 -11.15 -6.70 -17.41
C LEU A 530 -10.93 -8.10 -16.85
N ASP A 531 -9.75 -8.39 -16.30
CA ASP A 531 -9.48 -9.67 -15.64
C ASP A 531 -10.41 -9.89 -14.45
N THR A 532 -10.62 -8.82 -13.66
CA THR A 532 -11.56 -8.83 -12.54
C THR A 532 -12.99 -9.03 -13.01
N ALA A 533 -13.42 -8.33 -14.06
CA ALA A 533 -14.76 -8.47 -14.61
C ALA A 533 -15.03 -9.88 -15.15
N ALA A 534 -14.05 -10.52 -15.80
CA ALA A 534 -14.17 -11.92 -16.22
C ALA A 534 -14.40 -12.87 -15.03
N LYS A 535 -13.68 -12.65 -13.92
CA LYS A 535 -13.82 -13.45 -12.69
C LYS A 535 -15.14 -13.19 -11.98
N LEU A 536 -15.58 -11.93 -11.89
CA LEU A 536 -16.86 -11.56 -11.27
C LEU A 536 -18.06 -12.01 -12.12
N ALA A 537 -17.94 -11.99 -13.45
CA ALA A 537 -18.96 -12.51 -14.35
C ALA A 537 -19.21 -13.99 -14.08
N ASP A 538 -18.14 -14.78 -13.98
CA ASP A 538 -18.22 -16.21 -13.66
C ASP A 538 -18.80 -16.43 -12.25
N LEU A 539 -18.27 -15.72 -11.25
CA LEU A 539 -18.72 -15.82 -9.85
C LEU A 539 -20.20 -15.45 -9.65
N SER A 540 -20.71 -14.50 -10.43
CA SER A 540 -22.12 -14.05 -10.37
C SER A 540 -23.07 -14.84 -11.27
N GLY A 541 -22.61 -15.88 -11.97
CA GLY A 541 -23.42 -16.67 -12.89
C GLY A 541 -23.66 -16.03 -14.27
N ASN A 542 -22.98 -14.93 -14.59
CA ASN A 542 -23.02 -14.24 -15.88
C ASN A 542 -21.95 -14.76 -16.85
N SER A 543 -21.79 -16.08 -16.95
CA SER A 543 -20.70 -16.74 -17.69
C SER A 543 -20.65 -16.40 -19.19
N GLY A 544 -21.77 -15.96 -19.78
CA GLY A 544 -21.84 -15.51 -21.17
C GLY A 544 -20.98 -14.27 -21.48
N ASP A 545 -20.65 -13.45 -20.48
CA ASP A 545 -19.84 -12.25 -20.67
C ASP A 545 -18.32 -12.54 -20.62
N VAL A 546 -17.93 -13.68 -20.04
CA VAL A 546 -16.52 -14.02 -19.73
C VAL A 546 -15.63 -14.01 -20.97
N ALA A 547 -16.12 -14.55 -22.10
CA ALA A 547 -15.36 -14.61 -23.34
C ALA A 547 -15.06 -13.21 -23.91
N GLY A 548 -16.02 -12.28 -23.83
CA GLY A 548 -15.85 -10.90 -24.28
C GLY A 548 -14.80 -10.16 -23.45
N TRP A 549 -14.86 -10.28 -22.13
CA TRP A 549 -13.87 -9.67 -21.23
C TRP A 549 -12.46 -10.22 -21.46
N LYS A 550 -12.33 -11.56 -21.56
CA LYS A 550 -11.04 -12.20 -21.84
C LYS A 550 -10.49 -11.79 -23.21
N SER A 551 -11.33 -11.68 -24.24
CA SER A 551 -10.88 -11.25 -25.56
C SER A 551 -10.26 -9.85 -25.56
N ARG A 552 -10.88 -8.87 -24.89
CA ARG A 552 -10.33 -7.51 -24.78
C ARG A 552 -9.03 -7.52 -23.96
N ARG A 553 -9.01 -8.24 -22.84
CA ARG A 553 -7.86 -8.39 -21.95
C ARG A 553 -6.65 -8.99 -22.70
N ASP A 554 -6.90 -10.06 -23.45
CA ASP A 554 -5.86 -10.81 -24.15
C ASP A 554 -5.32 -10.02 -25.36
N SER A 555 -6.15 -9.18 -26.00
CA SER A 555 -5.68 -8.20 -27.00
C SER A 555 -4.63 -7.25 -26.41
N ILE A 556 -4.90 -6.66 -25.24
CA ILE A 556 -3.93 -5.78 -24.58
C ILE A 556 -2.65 -6.55 -24.26
N LYS A 557 -2.76 -7.76 -23.67
CA LYS A 557 -1.59 -8.59 -23.33
C LYS A 557 -0.70 -8.88 -24.54
N ALA A 558 -1.30 -9.19 -25.68
CA ALA A 558 -0.57 -9.54 -26.90
C ALA A 558 0.17 -8.33 -27.53
N ASN A 559 -0.31 -7.10 -27.28
CA ASN A 559 0.18 -5.91 -27.96
C ASN A 559 1.00 -4.96 -27.06
N PHE A 560 0.83 -5.04 -25.74
CA PHE A 560 1.41 -4.08 -24.79
C PHE A 560 2.94 -3.97 -24.89
N ASP A 561 3.69 -5.08 -24.71
CA ASP A 561 5.16 -5.04 -24.78
C ASP A 561 5.64 -4.65 -26.18
N ARG A 562 4.98 -5.16 -27.23
CA ARG A 562 5.35 -4.86 -28.62
C ARG A 562 5.27 -3.38 -28.96
N VAL A 563 4.26 -2.68 -28.46
CA VAL A 563 3.97 -1.28 -28.83
C VAL A 563 4.58 -0.29 -27.84
N LEU A 564 4.56 -0.60 -26.54
CA LEU A 564 4.91 0.34 -25.48
C LEU A 564 6.29 0.10 -24.88
N TRP A 565 7.00 -0.98 -25.24
CA TRP A 565 8.40 -1.14 -24.84
C TRP A 565 9.33 -0.30 -25.70
N ASN A 566 10.04 0.64 -25.08
CA ASN A 566 11.09 1.40 -25.73
C ASN A 566 12.45 0.72 -25.53
N SER A 567 12.91 -0.02 -26.55
CA SER A 567 14.17 -0.75 -26.49
C SER A 567 15.43 0.13 -26.45
N SER A 568 15.33 1.40 -26.85
CA SER A 568 16.48 2.32 -26.81
C SER A 568 16.75 2.88 -25.41
N LYS A 569 15.69 2.98 -24.60
CA LYS A 569 15.75 3.49 -23.22
C LYS A 569 15.56 2.40 -22.16
N ASN A 570 15.22 1.17 -22.58
CA ASN A 570 14.94 0.01 -21.72
C ASN A 570 13.83 0.27 -20.68
N GLU A 571 12.68 0.74 -21.15
CA GLU A 571 11.53 1.05 -20.29
C GLU A 571 10.22 1.01 -21.07
N TYR A 572 9.09 0.97 -20.36
CA TYR A 572 7.79 1.25 -20.93
C TYR A 572 7.60 2.75 -21.14
N ARG A 573 7.27 3.13 -22.37
CA ARG A 573 6.99 4.50 -22.79
C ARG A 573 6.13 4.50 -24.05
N SER A 574 5.08 5.31 -24.06
CA SER A 574 4.23 5.51 -25.22
C SER A 574 4.98 6.16 -26.38
N PRO A 575 4.73 5.72 -27.64
CA PRO A 575 5.23 6.41 -28.82
C PRO A 575 4.88 7.90 -28.81
N GLY A 576 5.87 8.76 -29.01
CA GLY A 576 5.69 10.23 -29.01
C GLY A 576 5.71 10.88 -27.63
N TYR A 577 5.79 10.12 -26.54
CA TYR A 577 5.96 10.69 -25.21
C TYR A 577 7.40 11.21 -25.00
N THR A 578 7.53 12.49 -24.63
CA THR A 578 8.83 13.20 -24.63
C THR A 578 9.34 13.61 -23.25
N ARG A 579 8.53 13.47 -22.19
CA ARG A 579 8.90 13.90 -20.84
C ARG A 579 9.75 12.84 -20.11
N ASP A 580 10.03 13.07 -18.82
CA ASP A 580 10.83 12.12 -18.02
C ASP A 580 10.14 10.76 -17.93
N THR A 581 10.92 9.72 -17.67
CA THR A 581 10.43 8.35 -17.51
C THR A 581 9.41 8.27 -16.38
N ASP A 582 8.27 7.65 -16.68
CA ASP A 582 7.19 7.47 -15.73
C ASP A 582 7.39 6.16 -14.93
N ASP A 583 7.78 6.30 -13.65
CA ASP A 583 7.93 5.19 -12.73
C ASP A 583 6.58 4.55 -12.37
N ARG A 584 5.49 5.33 -12.35
CA ARG A 584 4.12 4.82 -12.14
C ARG A 584 3.74 3.84 -13.24
N ALA A 585 3.93 4.25 -14.50
CA ALA A 585 3.64 3.46 -15.69
C ALA A 585 4.43 2.15 -15.71
N ASN A 586 5.74 2.23 -15.47
CA ASN A 586 6.64 1.07 -15.46
C ASN A 586 6.32 0.11 -14.30
N GLY A 587 6.05 0.65 -13.10
CA GLY A 587 5.65 -0.15 -11.95
C GLY A 587 4.30 -0.85 -12.18
N LEU A 588 3.31 -0.12 -12.69
CA LEU A 588 1.98 -0.68 -12.92
C LEU A 588 1.98 -1.73 -14.06
N ALA A 589 2.87 -1.62 -15.05
CA ALA A 589 3.05 -2.67 -16.06
C ALA A 589 3.48 -4.02 -15.45
N VAL A 590 4.27 -3.98 -14.37
CA VAL A 590 4.65 -5.17 -13.59
C VAL A 590 3.48 -5.67 -12.76
N VAL A 591 2.79 -4.78 -12.03
CA VAL A 591 1.61 -5.16 -11.21
C VAL A 591 0.51 -5.79 -12.07
N ALA A 592 0.30 -5.28 -13.28
CA ALA A 592 -0.64 -5.84 -14.25
C ALA A 592 -0.19 -7.19 -14.83
N GLY A 593 1.07 -7.61 -14.65
CA GLY A 593 1.62 -8.81 -15.27
C GLY A 593 1.74 -8.70 -16.80
N LEU A 594 1.85 -7.46 -17.29
CA LEU A 594 2.08 -7.14 -18.70
C LEU A 594 3.58 -7.05 -19.02
N ALA A 595 4.40 -6.70 -18.02
CA ALA A 595 5.86 -6.72 -18.14
C ALA A 595 6.42 -8.15 -18.01
N PRO A 596 7.00 -8.75 -19.07
CA PRO A 596 7.59 -10.08 -18.96
C PRO A 596 8.89 -10.03 -18.12
N ALA A 597 9.26 -11.18 -17.56
CA ALA A 597 10.42 -11.31 -16.67
C ALA A 597 11.74 -10.78 -17.26
N SER A 598 11.90 -10.85 -18.59
CA SER A 598 13.05 -10.30 -19.31
C SER A 598 13.18 -8.77 -19.20
N ARG A 599 12.11 -8.04 -18.83
CA ARG A 599 12.13 -6.59 -18.60
C ARG A 599 12.40 -6.21 -17.15
N HIS A 600 12.20 -7.13 -16.20
CA HIS A 600 12.19 -6.81 -14.77
C HIS A 600 13.48 -6.15 -14.28
N ARG A 601 14.65 -6.56 -14.77
CA ARG A 601 15.92 -5.90 -14.42
C ARG A 601 15.94 -4.43 -14.83
N ALA A 602 15.54 -4.14 -16.07
CA ALA A 602 15.52 -2.79 -16.59
C ALA A 602 14.47 -1.92 -15.88
N VAL A 603 13.27 -2.47 -15.67
CA VAL A 603 12.21 -1.79 -14.90
C VAL A 603 12.64 -1.55 -13.45
N THR A 604 13.34 -2.49 -12.80
CA THR A 604 13.89 -2.29 -11.45
C THR A 604 14.81 -1.08 -11.40
N GLU A 605 15.67 -0.88 -12.40
CA GLU A 605 16.53 0.30 -12.46
C GLU A 605 15.75 1.58 -12.73
N VAL A 606 14.72 1.55 -13.59
CA VAL A 606 13.78 2.68 -13.75
C VAL A 606 13.17 3.08 -12.40
N LEU A 607 12.63 2.10 -11.67
CA LEU A 607 12.01 2.33 -10.35
C LEU A 607 13.02 2.70 -9.27
N ARG A 608 14.32 2.43 -9.47
CA ARG A 608 15.39 2.89 -8.57
C ARG A 608 15.71 4.36 -8.81
N THR A 609 15.74 4.81 -10.08
CA THR A 609 16.27 6.14 -10.46
C THR A 609 15.21 7.22 -10.68
N HIS A 610 13.97 6.86 -11.02
CA HIS A 610 12.87 7.81 -11.23
C HIS A 610 11.88 7.74 -10.05
N LEU A 611 11.51 8.90 -9.49
CA LEU A 611 10.71 9.03 -8.28
C LEU A 611 9.49 9.96 -8.50
N ASN A 612 8.82 9.85 -9.66
CA ASN A 612 7.77 10.77 -10.12
C ASN A 612 6.39 10.45 -9.53
N ALA A 613 6.18 9.25 -8.99
CA ALA A 613 4.94 8.87 -8.31
C ALA A 613 4.57 9.82 -7.16
N SER A 614 3.29 10.01 -6.89
CA SER A 614 2.82 10.54 -5.60
C SER A 614 2.78 9.42 -4.55
N PRO A 615 2.52 9.73 -3.27
CA PRO A 615 2.28 8.69 -2.26
C PRO A 615 1.21 7.66 -2.63
N TYR A 616 0.17 8.06 -3.39
CA TYR A 616 -0.88 7.17 -3.87
C TYR A 616 -0.33 6.07 -4.78
N MET A 617 0.40 6.44 -5.84
CA MET A 617 0.94 5.48 -6.80
C MET A 617 2.24 4.80 -6.34
N GLU A 618 2.93 5.38 -5.35
CA GLU A 618 4.08 4.75 -4.71
C GLU A 618 3.74 3.36 -4.16
N PHE A 619 2.50 3.15 -3.72
CA PHE A 619 1.95 1.84 -3.36
C PHE A 619 2.28 0.78 -4.41
N TYR A 620 1.94 1.04 -5.68
CA TYR A 620 2.07 0.09 -6.78
C TYR A 620 3.52 -0.04 -7.25
N VAL A 621 4.32 1.03 -7.12
CA VAL A 621 5.76 0.98 -7.41
C VAL A 621 6.48 0.05 -6.43
N LEU A 622 6.14 0.12 -5.14
CA LEU A 622 6.69 -0.79 -4.12
C LEU A 622 6.22 -2.23 -4.37
N GLU A 623 4.94 -2.43 -4.68
CA GLU A 623 4.38 -3.74 -5.06
C GLU A 623 5.13 -4.33 -6.26
N ALA A 624 5.41 -3.52 -7.29
CA ALA A 624 6.18 -3.93 -8.48
C ALA A 624 7.61 -4.39 -8.13
N LEU A 625 8.33 -3.64 -7.29
CA LEU A 625 9.69 -4.01 -6.89
C LEU A 625 9.72 -5.38 -6.20
N TYR A 626 8.77 -5.67 -5.32
CA TYR A 626 8.67 -7.00 -4.70
C TYR A 626 8.21 -8.09 -5.67
N LEU A 627 7.32 -7.80 -6.62
CA LEU A 627 6.93 -8.75 -7.66
C LEU A 627 8.11 -9.16 -8.56
N MET A 628 9.10 -8.28 -8.73
CA MET A 628 10.34 -8.56 -9.47
C MET A 628 11.44 -9.20 -8.61
N GLY A 629 11.20 -9.44 -7.31
CA GLY A 629 12.20 -9.96 -6.38
C GLY A 629 13.26 -8.92 -5.96
N ALA A 630 13.00 -7.63 -6.17
CA ALA A 630 13.91 -6.53 -5.90
C ALA A 630 13.70 -5.92 -4.50
N ALA A 631 13.54 -6.76 -3.47
CA ALA A 631 13.22 -6.33 -2.09
C ALA A 631 14.21 -5.27 -1.55
N THR A 632 15.51 -5.44 -1.83
CA THR A 632 16.51 -4.46 -1.37
C THR A 632 16.35 -3.09 -2.04
N VAL A 633 15.88 -3.03 -3.29
CA VAL A 633 15.57 -1.78 -3.98
C VAL A 633 14.28 -1.16 -3.44
N ALA A 634 13.29 -1.99 -3.09
CA ALA A 634 12.09 -1.51 -2.39
C ALA A 634 12.45 -0.84 -1.06
N GLU A 635 13.32 -1.46 -0.25
CA GLU A 635 13.80 -0.87 1.00
C GLU A 635 14.55 0.46 0.79
N GLU A 636 15.45 0.53 -0.20
CA GLU A 636 16.13 1.77 -0.60
C GLU A 636 15.11 2.87 -0.92
N ARG A 637 14.13 2.55 -1.76
CA ARG A 637 13.11 3.49 -2.21
C ARG A 637 12.23 3.96 -1.06
N ILE A 638 11.79 3.04 -0.18
CA ILE A 638 11.01 3.39 1.02
C ILE A 638 11.80 4.38 1.89
N ARG A 639 13.10 4.16 2.14
CA ARG A 639 13.91 5.12 2.91
C ARG A 639 13.94 6.48 2.24
N ASN A 640 14.23 6.51 0.94
CA ASN A 640 14.42 7.75 0.21
C ASN A 640 13.16 8.62 0.14
N ARG A 641 11.99 7.98 0.15
CA ARG A 641 10.68 8.64 -0.04
C ARG A 641 9.99 8.98 1.28
N PHE A 642 10.16 8.14 2.30
CA PHE A 642 9.44 8.28 3.57
C PHE A 642 10.29 8.86 4.71
N ALA A 643 11.59 9.13 4.48
CA ALA A 643 12.51 9.63 5.52
C ALA A 643 11.96 10.81 6.33
N ALA A 644 11.49 11.87 5.66
CA ALA A 644 10.97 13.06 6.31
C ALA A 644 9.72 12.78 7.16
N GLN A 645 8.84 11.91 6.68
CA GLN A 645 7.61 11.52 7.37
C GLN A 645 7.91 10.70 8.63
N VAL A 646 8.86 9.76 8.55
CA VAL A 646 9.26 8.94 9.70
C VAL A 646 9.99 9.78 10.75
N ALA A 647 10.87 10.69 10.30
CA ALA A 647 11.68 11.52 11.18
C ALA A 647 10.90 12.62 11.92
N ASP A 648 9.70 13.01 11.47
CA ASP A 648 8.86 14.01 12.16
C ASP A 648 8.26 13.42 13.47
N PRO A 649 8.72 13.84 14.67
CA PRO A 649 8.22 13.32 15.93
C PRO A 649 6.86 13.92 16.33
N ALA A 650 6.44 15.02 15.70
CA ALA A 650 5.17 15.68 15.97
C ALA A 650 4.01 15.11 15.14
N CYS A 651 4.32 14.40 14.04
CA CYS A 651 3.31 13.79 13.17
C CYS A 651 3.23 12.28 13.40
N HIS A 652 2.08 11.80 13.87
CA HIS A 652 1.81 10.37 14.13
C HIS A 652 1.21 9.64 12.93
N THR A 653 1.02 10.33 11.81
CA THR A 653 0.34 9.88 10.60
C THR A 653 1.18 10.19 9.35
N LEU A 654 0.72 9.75 8.18
CA LEU A 654 1.39 9.93 6.90
C LEU A 654 0.69 11.01 6.07
N TRP A 655 1.47 11.73 5.27
CA TRP A 655 1.04 12.95 4.59
C TRP A 655 0.29 12.65 3.28
N GLU A 656 -0.44 13.62 2.76
CA GLU A 656 -1.11 13.55 1.45
C GLU A 656 -0.08 13.58 0.30
N LEU A 657 0.93 14.43 0.43
CA LEU A 657 1.98 14.63 -0.55
C LEU A 657 3.37 14.49 0.10
N TRP A 658 4.41 14.39 -0.74
CA TRP A 658 5.79 14.24 -0.26
C TRP A 658 6.28 15.41 0.58
N THR A 659 5.76 16.61 0.32
CA THR A 659 5.95 17.78 1.17
C THR A 659 4.75 17.90 2.11
N LYS A 660 5.01 17.94 3.42
CA LYS A 660 3.96 18.13 4.44
C LYS A 660 3.11 19.38 4.21
N ALA A 661 3.72 20.41 3.59
CA ALA A 661 3.09 21.69 3.30
C ALA A 661 2.44 21.78 1.91
N ASP A 662 2.14 20.67 1.26
CA ASP A 662 1.39 20.69 -0.01
C ASP A 662 -0.02 20.05 0.16
N GLY A 663 -0.31 19.45 1.32
CA GLY A 663 -1.57 18.73 1.58
C GLY A 663 -1.76 18.40 3.06
N THR A 664 -2.69 17.51 3.39
CA THR A 664 -2.92 17.09 4.79
C THR A 664 -1.72 16.29 5.33
N ASP A 665 -1.48 16.33 6.63
CA ASP A 665 -0.50 15.47 7.30
C ASP A 665 -1.11 14.13 7.79
N ASN A 666 -2.32 13.80 7.32
CA ASN A 666 -3.02 12.56 7.61
C ASN A 666 -3.91 12.16 6.42
N HIS A 667 -3.33 11.40 5.49
CA HIS A 667 -4.01 10.94 4.28
C HIS A 667 -3.85 9.44 4.06
N ALA A 668 -4.97 8.75 3.87
CA ALA A 668 -5.01 7.29 3.93
C ALA A 668 -4.29 6.59 2.76
N TRP A 669 -4.15 7.24 1.59
CA TRP A 669 -3.51 6.62 0.44
C TRP A 669 -1.99 6.38 0.56
N ASN A 670 -1.35 6.87 1.63
CA ASN A 670 0.11 6.86 1.79
C ASN A 670 0.59 5.65 2.63
N GLY A 671 -0.27 4.67 2.92
CA GLY A 671 0.11 3.48 3.68
C GLY A 671 0.70 2.34 2.86
N GLY A 672 1.09 2.55 1.59
CA GLY A 672 1.68 1.52 0.73
C GLY A 672 2.82 0.67 1.35
N PRO A 673 3.77 1.27 2.10
CA PRO A 673 4.80 0.49 2.80
C PRO A 673 4.24 -0.52 3.81
N LEU A 674 3.12 -0.23 4.48
CA LEU A 674 2.49 -1.17 5.42
C LEU A 674 2.10 -2.46 4.71
N TYR A 675 1.43 -2.34 3.55
CA TYR A 675 1.06 -3.49 2.75
C TYR A 675 2.30 -4.18 2.17
N ALA A 676 3.25 -3.44 1.60
CA ALA A 676 4.45 -3.99 1.00
C ALA A 676 5.29 -4.83 2.00
N LEU A 677 5.48 -4.32 3.20
CA LEU A 677 6.21 -5.00 4.27
C LEU A 677 5.48 -6.27 4.75
N SER A 678 4.16 -6.21 4.89
CA SER A 678 3.37 -7.32 5.43
C SER A 678 3.13 -8.42 4.39
N ALA A 679 2.75 -8.05 3.17
CA ALA A 679 2.40 -8.99 2.10
C ALA A 679 3.62 -9.58 1.38
N TYR A 680 4.73 -8.84 1.29
CA TYR A 680 5.91 -9.25 0.51
C TYR A 680 7.18 -9.42 1.33
N ALA A 681 7.56 -8.45 2.18
CA ALA A 681 8.77 -8.61 2.98
C ALA A 681 8.63 -9.77 3.98
N ALA A 682 7.50 -9.82 4.70
CA ALA A 682 7.11 -10.99 5.49
C ALA A 682 6.56 -12.13 4.61
N GLY A 683 6.01 -11.79 3.44
CA GLY A 683 5.62 -12.76 2.42
C GLY A 683 4.31 -13.48 2.66
N VAL A 684 3.44 -12.97 3.56
CA VAL A 684 2.19 -13.63 3.95
C VAL A 684 1.04 -13.10 3.10
N ARG A 685 0.52 -13.90 2.15
CA ARG A 685 -0.55 -13.45 1.24
C ARG A 685 -1.51 -14.57 0.79
N PRO A 686 -2.81 -14.29 0.63
CA PRO A 686 -3.78 -15.29 0.18
C PRO A 686 -3.57 -15.63 -1.30
N THR A 687 -3.72 -16.91 -1.63
CA THR A 687 -3.68 -17.42 -3.02
C THR A 687 -5.04 -17.93 -3.49
N LYS A 688 -5.98 -18.11 -2.55
CA LYS A 688 -7.40 -18.40 -2.80
C LYS A 688 -8.30 -17.57 -1.89
N PRO A 689 -9.58 -17.35 -2.29
CA PRO A 689 -10.54 -16.58 -1.50
C PRO A 689 -10.66 -17.02 -0.04
N GLY A 690 -10.75 -16.04 0.86
CA GLY A 690 -10.96 -16.27 2.29
C GLY A 690 -9.85 -17.06 2.97
N TRP A 691 -8.61 -16.96 2.46
CA TRP A 691 -7.42 -17.61 3.00
C TRP A 691 -7.47 -19.15 3.02
N GLU A 692 -8.33 -19.78 2.20
CA GLU A 692 -8.38 -21.25 2.06
C GLU A 692 -6.97 -21.82 1.76
N THR A 693 -6.26 -21.15 0.85
CA THR A 693 -4.83 -21.35 0.66
C THR A 693 -4.13 -20.01 0.66
N TYR A 694 -2.92 -19.99 1.21
CA TYR A 694 -2.07 -18.81 1.25
C TYR A 694 -0.61 -19.22 1.14
N GLU A 695 0.26 -18.24 0.94
CA GLU A 695 1.69 -18.46 0.95
C GLU A 695 2.40 -17.64 2.01
N VAL A 696 3.60 -18.12 2.37
CA VAL A 696 4.57 -17.45 3.24
C VAL A 696 5.92 -17.54 2.54
N VAL A 697 6.23 -16.55 1.69
CA VAL A 697 7.48 -16.49 0.90
C VAL A 697 8.20 -15.17 1.23
N PRO A 698 8.98 -15.13 2.31
CA PRO A 698 9.53 -13.88 2.84
C PRO A 698 10.65 -13.34 1.95
N GLN A 699 10.45 -12.14 1.40
CA GLN A 699 11.48 -11.40 0.68
C GLN A 699 12.18 -10.43 1.63
N THR A 700 13.10 -10.95 2.45
CA THR A 700 13.62 -10.19 3.60
C THR A 700 14.56 -9.02 3.24
N GLY A 701 15.00 -8.90 1.98
CA GLY A 701 15.95 -7.87 1.57
C GLY A 701 17.15 -7.77 2.51
N THR A 702 17.36 -6.63 3.17
CA THR A 702 18.45 -6.46 4.15
C THR A 702 18.06 -6.83 5.59
N LEU A 703 16.79 -7.15 5.85
CA LEU A 703 16.28 -7.45 7.18
C LEU A 703 16.77 -8.83 7.68
N THR A 704 17.32 -8.84 8.89
CA THR A 704 17.71 -10.07 9.60
C THR A 704 16.60 -10.60 10.49
N LYS A 705 15.56 -9.80 10.72
CA LYS A 705 14.40 -10.18 11.54
C LYS A 705 13.13 -9.55 10.98
N ILE A 706 12.06 -10.34 10.93
CA ILE A 706 10.69 -9.87 10.70
C ILE A 706 9.77 -10.68 11.62
N ASN A 707 8.85 -10.02 12.33
CA ASN A 707 7.71 -10.64 12.98
C ASN A 707 6.44 -9.92 12.55
N THR A 708 5.40 -10.67 12.21
CA THR A 708 4.10 -10.10 11.84
C THR A 708 2.95 -10.96 12.33
N VAL A 709 1.83 -10.30 12.61
CA VAL A 709 0.52 -10.92 12.79
C VAL A 709 -0.36 -10.42 11.67
N VAL A 710 -0.94 -11.34 10.90
CA VAL A 710 -1.90 -11.04 9.84
C VAL A 710 -3.27 -11.57 10.27
N PRO A 711 -4.22 -10.69 10.62
CA PRO A 711 -5.57 -11.11 10.97
C PRO A 711 -6.31 -11.58 9.71
N THR A 712 -7.00 -12.72 9.79
CA THR A 712 -7.74 -13.28 8.65
C THR A 712 -9.13 -13.77 9.07
N VAL A 713 -10.00 -14.02 8.09
CA VAL A 713 -11.31 -14.64 8.32
C VAL A 713 -11.23 -16.09 8.85
N LYS A 714 -10.04 -16.69 8.88
CA LYS A 714 -9.77 -18.02 9.46
C LYS A 714 -9.14 -17.96 10.85
N GLY A 715 -8.76 -16.77 11.32
CA GLY A 715 -7.95 -16.54 12.51
C GLY A 715 -6.57 -15.98 12.16
N ASP A 716 -5.80 -15.59 13.17
CA ASP A 716 -4.52 -14.94 12.96
C ASP A 716 -3.47 -15.88 12.37
N ILE A 717 -2.79 -15.43 11.32
CA ILE A 717 -1.52 -16.00 10.87
C ILE A 717 -0.39 -15.26 11.58
N ARG A 718 0.43 -15.97 12.34
CA ARG A 718 1.63 -15.39 13.00
C ARG A 718 2.86 -15.89 12.30
N PHE A 719 3.67 -14.98 11.77
CA PHE A 719 4.91 -15.31 11.08
C PHE A 719 6.08 -14.60 11.73
N GLY A 720 7.19 -15.31 11.88
CA GLY A 720 8.46 -14.74 12.31
C GLY A 720 9.61 -15.37 11.57
N ILE A 721 10.59 -14.57 11.15
CA ILE A 721 11.89 -15.04 10.65
C ILE A 721 12.99 -14.29 11.37
N THR A 722 14.03 -15.01 11.79
CA THR A 722 15.26 -14.44 12.35
C THR A 722 16.44 -15.13 11.73
N ARG A 723 17.48 -14.37 11.43
CA ARG A 723 18.68 -14.82 10.76
C ARG A 723 19.90 -14.43 11.56
N ASP A 724 20.80 -15.40 11.74
CA ASP A 724 22.10 -15.23 12.37
C ASP A 724 23.18 -15.89 11.49
N GLY A 725 23.97 -15.07 10.81
CA GLY A 725 24.99 -15.54 9.86
C GLY A 725 24.40 -16.40 8.74
N THR A 726 24.78 -17.68 8.70
CA THR A 726 24.34 -18.71 7.73
C THR A 726 23.21 -19.59 8.27
N GLN A 727 22.64 -19.24 9.42
CA GLN A 727 21.48 -19.87 10.00
C GLN A 727 20.27 -18.93 9.90
N ALA A 728 19.10 -19.48 9.58
CA ALA A 728 17.84 -18.77 9.76
C ALA A 728 16.80 -19.68 10.42
N THR A 729 15.94 -19.07 11.24
CA THR A 729 14.82 -19.73 11.91
C THR A 729 13.54 -19.02 11.51
N LEU A 730 12.55 -19.81 11.10
CA LEU A 730 11.27 -19.34 10.60
C LEU A 730 10.17 -20.03 11.42
N THR A 731 9.25 -19.24 11.95
CA THR A 731 8.13 -19.69 12.78
C THR A 731 6.83 -19.28 12.11
N LEU A 732 5.86 -20.18 12.12
CA LEU A 732 4.54 -19.94 11.55
C LEU A 732 3.46 -20.56 12.43
N THR A 733 2.46 -19.77 12.80
CA THR A 733 1.18 -20.29 13.31
C THR A 733 0.14 -20.13 12.22
N SER A 734 -0.39 -21.27 11.77
CA SER A 734 -1.36 -21.37 10.69
C SER A 734 -2.73 -21.77 11.25
N PRO A 735 -3.79 -20.98 11.05
CA PRO A 735 -5.11 -21.26 11.62
C PRO A 735 -5.82 -22.44 10.96
N SER A 736 -6.79 -23.02 11.66
CA SER A 736 -7.60 -24.14 11.15
C SER A 736 -8.32 -23.81 9.84
N GLY A 737 -8.47 -24.79 8.96
CA GLY A 737 -9.18 -24.62 7.68
C GLY A 737 -8.39 -23.85 6.63
N THR A 738 -7.05 -23.82 6.75
CA THR A 738 -6.14 -23.21 5.78
C THR A 738 -5.10 -24.22 5.29
N THR A 739 -4.42 -23.91 4.19
CA THR A 739 -3.21 -24.62 3.74
C THR A 739 -2.18 -23.60 3.29
N ALA A 740 -0.98 -23.66 3.87
CA ALA A 740 0.10 -22.73 3.57
C ALA A 740 1.10 -23.33 2.57
N ARG A 741 1.56 -22.54 1.60
CA ARG A 741 2.78 -22.81 0.84
C ARG A 741 3.91 -21.93 1.37
N VAL A 742 4.92 -22.52 2.00
CA VAL A 742 6.01 -21.78 2.65
C VAL A 742 7.29 -21.93 1.84
N GLY A 743 7.90 -20.79 1.48
CA GLY A 743 9.25 -20.74 0.94
C GLY A 743 10.26 -20.52 2.06
N VAL A 744 11.06 -21.53 2.39
CA VAL A 744 12.17 -21.39 3.34
C VAL A 744 13.37 -20.80 2.58
N PRO A 745 13.83 -19.59 2.92
CA PRO A 745 14.89 -18.92 2.16
C PRO A 745 16.23 -19.64 2.34
N THR A 746 16.93 -19.85 1.23
CA THR A 746 18.29 -20.43 1.20
C THR A 746 19.37 -19.35 1.19
N TYR A 747 19.00 -18.11 0.85
CA TYR A 747 19.91 -16.97 0.71
C TYR A 747 21.12 -17.28 -0.18
N GLY A 748 20.92 -18.07 -1.24
CA GLY A 748 22.01 -18.50 -2.15
C GLY A 748 22.97 -19.53 -1.56
N GLY A 749 22.61 -20.18 -0.45
CA GLY A 749 23.39 -21.28 0.12
C GLY A 749 23.47 -22.45 -0.85
N SER A 750 24.68 -22.98 -1.09
CA SER A 750 24.90 -24.06 -2.06
C SER A 750 24.46 -25.44 -1.56
N GLN A 751 24.41 -25.64 -0.24
CA GLN A 751 24.02 -26.89 0.42
C GLN A 751 23.20 -26.61 1.69
N PRO A 752 22.01 -25.99 1.58
CA PRO A 752 21.19 -25.70 2.75
C PRO A 752 20.64 -26.99 3.33
N VAL A 753 20.68 -27.10 4.65
CA VAL A 753 20.03 -28.17 5.40
C VAL A 753 18.86 -27.57 6.14
N ILE A 754 17.65 -28.06 5.88
CA ILE A 754 16.42 -27.55 6.49
C ILE A 754 15.86 -28.60 7.44
N LYS A 755 15.56 -28.17 8.66
CA LYS A 755 14.86 -28.96 9.67
C LYS A 755 13.48 -28.37 9.92
N ALA A 756 12.46 -29.22 10.03
CA ALA A 756 11.12 -28.85 10.50
C ALA A 756 10.83 -29.59 11.81
N GLY A 757 10.52 -28.85 12.88
CA GLY A 757 10.28 -29.45 14.20
C GLY A 757 11.46 -30.31 14.72
N GLY A 758 12.70 -29.97 14.32
CA GLY A 758 13.92 -30.71 14.68
C GLY A 758 14.31 -31.84 13.72
N THR A 759 13.40 -32.32 12.87
CA THR A 759 13.65 -33.36 11.87
C THR A 759 14.21 -32.74 10.59
N THR A 760 15.31 -33.26 10.05
CA THR A 760 15.83 -32.84 8.73
C THR A 760 14.84 -33.22 7.64
N VAL A 761 14.35 -32.22 6.91
CA VAL A 761 13.33 -32.35 5.84
C VAL A 761 13.89 -32.08 4.43
N PHE A 762 15.09 -31.49 4.35
CA PHE A 762 15.80 -31.23 3.10
C PHE A 762 17.30 -31.18 3.36
N SER A 763 18.08 -31.87 2.53
CA SER A 763 19.54 -31.89 2.57
C SER A 763 20.10 -32.46 1.26
N GLY A 764 21.30 -32.04 0.84
CA GLY A 764 21.92 -32.58 -0.37
C GLY A 764 21.11 -32.32 -1.65
N GLY A 765 20.36 -31.22 -1.70
CA GLY A 765 19.57 -30.81 -2.86
C GLY A 765 18.25 -31.54 -3.06
N SER A 766 17.85 -32.42 -2.14
CA SER A 766 16.60 -33.19 -2.21
C SER A 766 15.86 -33.21 -0.88
N SER A 767 14.56 -33.50 -0.93
CA SER A 767 13.77 -33.73 0.29
C SER A 767 14.22 -35.01 0.99
N THR A 768 14.32 -34.96 2.31
CA THR A 768 14.73 -36.08 3.16
C THR A 768 13.79 -36.18 4.35
N GLY A 769 13.62 -37.36 4.96
CA GLY A 769 12.73 -37.51 6.11
C GLY A 769 11.24 -37.21 5.84
N SER A 770 10.41 -37.27 6.88
CA SER A 770 8.99 -36.92 6.82
C SER A 770 8.51 -36.34 8.15
N VAL A 771 7.59 -35.37 8.07
CA VAL A 771 6.90 -34.77 9.22
C VAL A 771 5.41 -34.76 8.86
N SER A 772 4.55 -35.21 9.78
CA SER A 772 3.11 -35.25 9.54
C SER A 772 2.57 -33.85 9.23
N GLY A 773 1.76 -33.71 8.18
CA GLY A 773 1.18 -32.43 7.76
C GLY A 773 2.12 -31.54 6.93
N LEU A 774 3.33 -32.01 6.60
CA LEU A 774 4.33 -31.31 5.77
C LEU A 774 4.59 -32.09 4.48
N THR A 775 4.53 -31.41 3.34
CA THR A 775 4.87 -32.00 2.03
C THR A 775 5.84 -31.09 1.27
N TYR A 776 6.92 -31.66 0.71
CA TYR A 776 7.84 -30.93 -0.16
C TYR A 776 7.14 -30.44 -1.44
N ASP A 777 7.37 -29.19 -1.84
CA ASP A 777 6.72 -28.52 -2.98
C ASP A 777 7.73 -27.83 -3.93
N GLY A 778 8.89 -28.44 -4.08
CA GLY A 778 9.93 -27.99 -5.01
C GLY A 778 10.96 -27.03 -4.39
N LYS A 779 11.88 -26.55 -5.23
CA LYS A 779 12.86 -25.52 -4.89
C LYS A 779 13.09 -24.61 -6.10
N ASP A 780 13.56 -23.41 -5.85
CA ASP A 780 14.22 -22.55 -6.84
C ASP A 780 15.58 -22.08 -6.28
N ALA A 781 16.19 -21.07 -6.88
CA ALA A 781 17.48 -20.55 -6.42
C ALA A 781 17.42 -19.85 -5.07
N SER A 782 16.26 -19.34 -4.66
CA SER A 782 16.09 -18.52 -3.46
C SER A 782 15.41 -19.28 -2.33
N TYR A 783 14.59 -20.30 -2.64
CA TYR A 783 13.75 -20.97 -1.65
C TYR A 783 13.69 -22.49 -1.85
N VAL A 784 13.46 -23.18 -0.73
CA VAL A 784 12.92 -24.54 -0.72
C VAL A 784 11.47 -24.46 -0.23
N TYR A 785 10.55 -25.02 -1.00
CA TYR A 785 9.11 -24.87 -0.75
C TYR A 785 8.51 -26.09 -0.08
N PHE A 786 7.56 -25.83 0.81
CA PHE A 786 6.77 -26.86 1.49
C PHE A 786 5.29 -26.45 1.56
N ARG A 787 4.40 -27.45 1.54
CA ARG A 787 2.98 -27.29 1.87
C ARG A 787 2.71 -27.77 3.28
N LEU A 788 1.94 -26.99 4.03
CA LEU A 788 1.67 -27.20 5.45
C LEU A 788 0.17 -27.28 5.72
N GLN A 789 -0.20 -28.23 6.58
CA GLN A 789 -1.49 -28.23 7.27
C GLN A 789 -1.50 -27.19 8.40
N PRO A 790 -2.69 -26.80 8.91
CA PRO A 790 -2.82 -25.90 10.06
C PRO A 790 -2.01 -26.37 11.27
N GLY A 791 -1.53 -25.42 12.07
CA GLY A 791 -0.73 -25.69 13.27
C GLY A 791 0.45 -24.73 13.43
N THR A 792 1.31 -25.04 14.40
CA THR A 792 2.54 -24.29 14.65
C THR A 792 3.73 -25.01 14.05
N TRP A 793 4.50 -24.29 13.25
CA TRP A 793 5.64 -24.78 12.50
C TRP A 793 6.89 -24.00 12.87
N THR A 794 8.02 -24.69 12.93
CA THR A 794 9.34 -24.07 13.04
C THR A 794 10.27 -24.74 12.03
N PHE A 795 10.85 -23.92 11.16
CA PHE A 795 11.90 -24.31 10.25
C PHE A 795 13.22 -23.72 10.71
N THR A 796 14.29 -24.51 10.68
CA THR A 796 15.65 -24.03 10.85
C THR A 796 16.42 -24.41 9.60
N VAL A 797 17.04 -23.42 8.95
CA VAL A 797 17.99 -23.64 7.87
C VAL A 797 19.40 -23.39 8.38
N THR A 798 20.32 -24.30 8.09
CA THR A 798 21.76 -24.14 8.30
C THR A 798 22.49 -24.27 6.97
N GLY A 799 23.61 -23.57 6.80
CA GLY A 799 24.28 -23.51 5.50
C GLY A 799 23.53 -22.65 4.48
N ALA A 800 22.67 -21.75 4.95
CA ALA A 800 22.15 -20.68 4.11
C ALA A 800 23.30 -19.75 3.70
N GLY A 801 23.22 -19.13 2.52
CA GLY A 801 24.22 -18.16 2.08
C GLY A 801 24.12 -16.86 2.88
N ARG A 802 24.99 -15.86 2.62
CA ARG A 802 24.98 -14.55 3.32
C ARG A 802 23.84 -13.65 2.78
N LEU A 803 23.43 -12.59 3.50
CA LEU A 803 22.47 -11.62 2.95
C LEU A 803 23.08 -10.98 1.70
N ASP A 804 22.28 -10.26 0.92
CA ASP A 804 22.69 -9.43 -0.23
C ASP A 804 23.61 -8.24 0.18
N ASN A 805 24.44 -8.41 1.21
CA ASN A 805 25.53 -7.53 1.62
C ASN A 805 26.75 -8.39 2.02
N LEU A 806 27.67 -8.58 1.06
CA LEU A 806 28.96 -9.26 1.22
C LEU A 806 29.87 -8.56 2.25
N ALA A 807 29.68 -7.25 2.47
CA ALA A 807 30.42 -6.44 3.42
C ALA A 807 29.93 -6.57 4.86
N LEU A 808 28.75 -7.14 5.12
CA LEU A 808 28.19 -7.23 6.47
C LEU A 808 29.13 -7.99 7.44
N GLY A 809 29.47 -7.33 8.54
CA GLY A 809 30.38 -7.81 9.59
C GLY A 809 31.83 -8.00 9.14
N ARG A 810 32.20 -7.48 7.97
CA ARG A 810 33.55 -7.68 7.41
C ARG A 810 34.56 -6.71 7.99
N PRO A 811 35.84 -7.12 8.11
CA PRO A 811 36.91 -6.24 8.58
C PRO A 811 37.04 -5.00 7.69
N VAL A 812 37.27 -3.85 8.34
CA VAL A 812 37.44 -2.56 7.68
C VAL A 812 38.80 -1.97 8.01
N THR A 813 39.54 -1.56 6.98
CA THR A 813 40.81 -0.84 7.12
C THR A 813 40.68 0.55 6.50
N SER A 814 41.49 1.50 6.95
CA SER A 814 41.47 2.89 6.45
C SER A 814 42.78 3.58 6.77
N ASN A 815 43.24 4.47 5.88
CA ASN A 815 44.40 5.34 6.15
C ASN A 815 44.11 6.47 7.15
N ASN A 816 42.85 6.77 7.43
CA ASN A 816 42.47 7.87 8.31
C ASN A 816 41.11 7.62 8.96
N SER A 817 41.09 7.42 10.27
CA SER A 817 39.84 7.22 11.01
C SER A 817 39.92 7.86 12.40
N LEU A 818 38.78 8.36 12.89
CA LEU A 818 38.55 8.75 14.27
C LEU A 818 37.82 7.62 15.00
N GLU A 819 38.43 7.10 16.06
CA GLU A 819 37.91 5.98 16.84
C GLU A 819 37.45 6.48 18.22
N ASN A 820 36.18 6.30 18.55
CA ASN A 820 35.63 6.64 19.87
C ASN A 820 34.33 5.87 20.17
N ALA A 821 33.59 6.28 21.21
CA ALA A 821 32.34 5.63 21.61
C ALA A 821 31.23 5.68 20.53
N ASN A 822 31.29 6.59 19.56
CA ASN A 822 30.30 6.73 18.50
C ASN A 822 30.81 6.27 17.13
N TRP A 823 32.10 6.48 16.84
CA TRP A 823 32.69 6.30 15.51
C TRP A 823 33.77 5.23 15.50
N GLY A 824 33.84 4.43 14.43
CA GLY A 824 34.97 3.54 14.24
C GLY A 824 34.91 2.73 12.94
N ARG A 825 36.05 2.17 12.52
CA ARG A 825 36.15 1.39 11.27
C ARG A 825 35.15 0.24 11.20
N ASN A 826 35.05 -0.56 12.26
CA ASN A 826 34.17 -1.74 12.30
C ASN A 826 32.68 -1.39 12.30
N ARG A 827 32.31 -0.11 12.44
CA ARG A 827 30.94 0.37 12.35
C ARG A 827 30.52 0.72 10.93
N LEU A 828 31.44 0.71 9.96
CA LEU A 828 31.07 0.91 8.55
C LEU A 828 30.31 -0.28 7.97
N THR A 829 30.48 -1.46 8.58
CA THR A 829 29.97 -2.74 8.09
C THR A 829 29.13 -3.46 9.15
N ASP A 830 28.64 -2.76 10.18
CA ASP A 830 27.96 -3.36 11.33
C ASP A 830 26.46 -3.63 11.09
N GLY A 831 25.95 -3.23 9.92
CA GLY A 831 24.55 -3.37 9.54
C GLY A 831 23.66 -2.26 10.08
N LYS A 832 24.23 -1.20 10.69
CA LYS A 832 23.48 -0.01 11.11
C LYS A 832 23.40 0.99 9.97
N LEU A 833 22.31 0.88 9.21
CA LEU A 833 22.06 1.71 8.03
C LEU A 833 21.81 3.20 8.32
N THR A 834 21.65 3.57 9.59
CA THR A 834 21.46 4.94 10.07
C THR A 834 22.39 5.22 11.24
N SER A 835 22.85 6.46 11.35
CA SER A 835 23.72 6.89 12.44
C SER A 835 22.92 7.00 13.74
N VAL A 836 23.25 6.16 14.72
CA VAL A 836 22.62 6.16 16.05
C VAL A 836 23.66 6.39 17.15
N SER A 837 23.21 6.81 18.35
CA SER A 837 24.11 6.95 19.50
C SER A 837 24.84 5.64 19.79
N GLY A 838 26.17 5.69 19.97
CA GLY A 838 27.02 4.50 20.15
C GLY A 838 27.41 3.76 18.87
N ALA A 839 26.78 4.06 17.74
CA ALA A 839 27.06 3.46 16.43
C ALA A 839 26.68 4.44 15.29
N ARG A 840 27.47 5.52 15.13
CA ARG A 840 27.24 6.52 14.09
C ARG A 840 27.78 6.12 12.71
N GLY A 841 28.62 5.10 12.66
CA GLY A 841 29.29 4.60 11.46
C GLY A 841 30.79 4.91 11.43
N TYR A 842 31.31 5.21 10.25
CA TYR A 842 32.70 5.59 10.02
C TYR A 842 32.87 7.10 9.87
N THR A 843 33.94 7.64 10.46
CA THR A 843 34.40 8.98 10.16
C THR A 843 35.93 9.04 10.07
N SER A 844 36.43 9.88 9.17
CA SER A 844 37.84 10.30 9.18
C SER A 844 38.12 11.31 10.32
N ASN A 845 39.40 11.56 10.58
CA ASN A 845 39.85 12.77 11.27
C ASN A 845 39.49 14.03 10.45
N GLU A 846 39.59 15.20 11.08
CA GLU A 846 39.21 16.47 10.47
C GLU A 846 40.24 16.99 9.48
N PHE A 847 39.75 17.66 8.44
CA PHE A 847 40.52 18.36 7.42
C PHE A 847 40.11 19.83 7.36
N ALA A 848 41.07 20.70 7.03
CA ALA A 848 40.86 22.14 6.90
C ALA A 848 40.18 22.54 5.58
N SER A 849 40.12 21.65 4.60
CA SER A 849 39.53 21.86 3.27
C SER A 849 38.77 20.64 2.82
N ALA A 850 37.76 20.85 1.95
CA ALA A 850 37.06 19.78 1.25
C ALA A 850 37.98 19.05 0.26
N ASP A 851 38.94 19.74 -0.34
CA ASP A 851 39.88 19.15 -1.29
C ASP A 851 40.98 18.39 -0.54
N VAL A 852 40.94 17.07 -0.68
CA VAL A 852 41.92 16.14 -0.13
C VAL A 852 42.63 15.38 -1.25
N GLY A 853 42.64 15.89 -2.48
CA GLY A 853 43.20 15.20 -3.64
C GLY A 853 44.70 14.90 -3.53
N ALA A 854 45.45 15.75 -2.81
CA ALA A 854 46.86 15.52 -2.52
C ALA A 854 47.10 14.36 -1.54
N THR A 855 46.17 14.11 -0.62
CA THR A 855 46.21 13.00 0.35
C THR A 855 44.82 12.38 0.49
N PRO A 856 44.38 11.56 -0.48
CA PRO A 856 43.01 11.04 -0.51
C PRO A 856 42.69 10.21 0.73
N VAL A 857 41.47 10.35 1.24
CA VAL A 857 40.96 9.52 2.34
C VAL A 857 40.39 8.24 1.75
N TRP A 858 40.84 7.08 2.23
CA TRP A 858 40.28 5.81 1.80
C TRP A 858 39.85 4.92 2.95
N VAL A 859 38.80 4.16 2.70
CA VAL A 859 38.30 3.09 3.56
C VAL A 859 38.08 1.84 2.72
N GLU A 860 38.39 0.69 3.27
CA GLU A 860 38.44 -0.58 2.58
C GLU A 860 37.80 -1.70 3.38
N VAL A 861 37.00 -2.52 2.71
CA VAL A 861 36.36 -3.70 3.27
C VAL A 861 37.00 -4.97 2.71
N ASP A 862 37.37 -5.90 3.58
CA ASP A 862 37.81 -7.25 3.22
C ASP A 862 36.61 -8.21 3.20
N LEU A 863 36.12 -8.56 1.99
CA LEU A 863 35.05 -9.53 1.77
C LEU A 863 35.46 -10.97 2.11
N GLY A 864 36.70 -11.21 2.54
CA GLY A 864 37.25 -12.46 3.07
C GLY A 864 37.56 -13.54 2.02
N ALA A 865 37.02 -13.41 0.81
CA ALA A 865 37.34 -14.27 -0.33
C ALA A 865 37.03 -13.52 -1.64
N ASP A 866 37.69 -13.93 -2.72
CA ASP A 866 37.37 -13.47 -4.07
C ASP A 866 35.92 -13.81 -4.41
N THR A 867 35.10 -12.78 -4.58
CA THR A 867 33.65 -12.89 -4.82
C THR A 867 33.26 -11.96 -5.97
N ASP A 868 32.29 -12.35 -6.78
CA ASP A 868 31.74 -11.47 -7.81
C ASP A 868 30.84 -10.40 -7.18
N LEU A 869 31.10 -9.14 -7.53
CA LEU A 869 30.29 -7.99 -7.14
C LEU A 869 30.17 -6.99 -8.29
N ASP A 870 29.04 -6.28 -8.34
CA ASP A 870 28.71 -5.34 -9.42
C ASP A 870 28.19 -3.99 -8.89
N ALA A 871 28.14 -3.79 -7.58
CA ALA A 871 27.81 -2.50 -7.00
C ALA A 871 28.41 -2.32 -5.60
N VAL A 872 28.43 -1.06 -5.14
CA VAL A 872 28.65 -0.67 -3.74
C VAL A 872 27.55 0.30 -3.35
N ARG A 873 27.02 0.19 -2.13
CA ARG A 873 26.04 1.11 -1.55
C ARG A 873 26.67 1.88 -0.41
N LEU A 874 26.48 3.20 -0.41
CA LEU A 874 26.95 4.09 0.63
C LEU A 874 25.73 4.67 1.36
N PHE A 875 25.63 4.41 2.66
CA PHE A 875 24.59 4.96 3.52
C PHE A 875 25.11 6.26 4.15
N PRO A 876 24.46 7.40 3.91
CA PRO A 876 24.90 8.68 4.45
C PRO A 876 24.76 8.74 5.98
N ARG A 877 25.50 9.66 6.61
CA ARG A 877 25.31 10.01 8.03
C ARG A 877 23.92 10.63 8.24
N THR A 878 23.18 10.21 9.27
CA THR A 878 21.79 10.66 9.49
C THR A 878 21.50 11.30 10.84
N ASP A 879 22.45 11.35 11.78
CA ASP A 879 22.22 11.93 13.13
C ASP A 879 22.28 13.46 13.15
N THR A 880 22.84 14.09 12.12
CA THR A 880 22.95 15.54 11.99
C THR A 880 22.96 15.98 10.52
N GLY A 881 22.49 17.19 10.26
CA GLY A 881 22.58 17.82 8.94
C GLY A 881 23.94 18.44 8.67
N GLY A 882 24.21 18.74 7.40
CA GLY A 882 25.35 19.55 6.98
C GLY A 882 25.16 21.04 7.33
N ALA A 883 26.26 21.76 7.54
CA ALA A 883 26.28 23.18 7.93
C ALA A 883 25.60 24.14 6.92
N GLY A 884 25.35 23.69 5.69
CA GLY A 884 24.60 24.41 4.65
C GLY A 884 23.32 23.69 4.20
N GLY A 885 22.81 22.75 4.99
CA GLY A 885 21.75 21.82 4.59
C GLY A 885 22.29 20.52 3.99
N GLY A 886 21.40 19.52 3.89
CA GLY A 886 21.70 18.18 3.40
C GLY A 886 22.49 17.31 4.37
N THR A 887 23.17 16.29 3.83
CA THR A 887 23.99 15.32 4.56
C THR A 887 25.37 15.88 4.90
N ALA A 888 25.79 15.65 6.14
CA ALA A 888 27.15 15.89 6.59
C ALA A 888 28.14 14.83 6.08
N GLY A 889 29.29 15.27 5.56
CA GLY A 889 30.48 14.45 5.35
C GLY A 889 30.42 13.39 4.23
N PHE A 890 29.38 13.37 3.41
CA PHE A 890 29.27 12.45 2.27
C PHE A 890 30.27 12.83 1.15
N PRO A 891 31.01 11.90 0.53
CA PRO A 891 32.05 12.25 -0.43
C PRO A 891 31.47 12.87 -1.73
N VAL A 892 32.15 13.89 -2.25
CA VAL A 892 31.75 14.62 -3.48
C VAL A 892 32.47 14.07 -4.70
N ASP A 893 33.79 13.90 -4.59
CA ASP A 893 34.62 13.27 -5.63
C ASP A 893 35.32 12.07 -5.03
N PHE A 894 35.13 10.90 -5.63
CA PHE A 894 35.70 9.66 -5.14
C PHE A 894 35.77 8.58 -6.22
N THR A 895 36.55 7.55 -5.93
CA THR A 895 36.61 6.33 -6.73
C THR A 895 36.20 5.13 -5.88
N LEU A 896 35.52 4.18 -6.51
CA LEU A 896 35.38 2.83 -6.00
C LEU A 896 36.41 1.95 -6.70
N GLN A 897 37.16 1.22 -5.91
CA GLN A 897 38.27 0.41 -6.35
C GLN A 897 38.14 -1.01 -5.80
N THR A 898 38.59 -1.98 -6.56
CA THR A 898 38.55 -3.40 -6.16
C THR A 898 39.90 -4.06 -6.32
N ARG A 899 40.17 -5.10 -5.52
CA ARG A 899 41.38 -5.91 -5.61
C ARG A 899 41.11 -7.36 -5.24
N VAL A 900 41.58 -8.29 -6.06
CA VAL A 900 41.56 -9.74 -5.77
C VAL A 900 42.60 -10.13 -4.73
N ASP A 901 42.46 -11.30 -4.12
CA ASP A 901 43.46 -11.80 -3.19
C ASP A 901 44.83 -11.98 -3.85
N GLY A 902 45.90 -11.64 -3.14
CA GLY A 902 47.28 -11.70 -3.63
C GLY A 902 47.69 -10.62 -4.65
N ALA A 903 46.77 -9.79 -5.15
CA ALA A 903 47.13 -8.66 -6.03
C ALA A 903 47.73 -7.48 -5.25
N THR A 904 48.66 -6.75 -5.90
CA THR A 904 49.34 -5.59 -5.30
C THR A 904 48.75 -4.25 -5.69
N SER A 905 48.00 -4.18 -6.79
CA SER A 905 47.36 -2.97 -7.31
C SER A 905 45.83 -3.04 -7.22
N TYR A 906 45.20 -1.87 -7.11
CA TYR A 906 43.75 -1.71 -7.16
C TYR A 906 43.30 -1.38 -8.59
N THR A 907 42.13 -1.87 -8.97
CA THR A 907 41.43 -1.49 -10.19
C THR A 907 40.28 -0.57 -9.84
N THR A 908 40.25 0.64 -10.43
CA THR A 908 39.09 1.53 -10.30
C THR A 908 37.93 0.98 -11.12
N VAL A 909 36.81 0.71 -10.47
CA VAL A 909 35.58 0.19 -11.09
C VAL A 909 34.52 1.27 -11.28
N ARG A 910 34.60 2.37 -10.53
CA ARG A 910 33.73 3.54 -10.67
C ARG A 910 34.49 4.80 -10.27
N THR A 911 34.31 5.87 -11.05
CA THR A 911 34.69 7.23 -10.67
C THR A 911 33.41 8.06 -10.55
N VAL A 912 33.32 8.84 -9.47
CA VAL A 912 32.22 9.76 -9.22
C VAL A 912 32.81 11.14 -8.98
N THR A 913 32.29 12.12 -9.72
CA THR A 913 32.72 13.52 -9.65
C THR A 913 31.47 14.38 -9.50
N GLY A 914 31.51 15.35 -8.59
CA GLY A 914 30.41 16.27 -8.35
C GLY A 914 29.15 15.56 -7.81
N GLN A 915 29.31 14.54 -6.97
CA GLN A 915 28.19 13.88 -6.32
C GLN A 915 27.33 14.93 -5.60
N ALA A 916 26.07 15.05 -6.04
CA ALA A 916 25.09 15.87 -5.36
C ALA A 916 24.91 15.37 -3.92
N ASN A 917 24.64 16.30 -2.99
CA ASN A 917 24.40 15.92 -1.61
C ASN A 917 23.23 14.91 -1.55
N PRO A 918 23.41 13.75 -0.89
CA PRO A 918 22.36 12.74 -0.89
C PRO A 918 21.16 13.05 0.01
N ASP A 919 21.16 14.12 0.81
CA ASP A 919 20.07 14.48 1.73
C ASP A 919 19.54 13.31 2.59
N GLY A 920 20.47 12.52 3.15
CA GLY A 920 20.18 11.34 3.97
C GLY A 920 19.81 10.08 3.17
N ARG A 921 19.75 10.16 1.83
CA ARG A 921 19.36 9.05 0.95
C ARG A 921 20.52 8.12 0.61
N VAL A 922 20.30 6.82 0.72
CA VAL A 922 21.30 5.81 0.31
C VAL A 922 21.68 5.99 -1.15
N GLN A 923 22.97 5.87 -1.45
CA GLN A 923 23.50 5.96 -2.82
C GLN A 923 24.07 4.62 -3.25
N THR A 924 23.56 4.08 -4.35
CA THR A 924 24.04 2.82 -4.94
C THR A 924 24.84 3.12 -6.20
N TYR A 925 26.07 2.62 -6.24
CA TYR A 925 27.01 2.80 -7.32
C TYR A 925 27.27 1.46 -8.00
N GLY A 926 26.51 1.18 -9.05
CA GLY A 926 26.76 0.05 -9.94
C GLY A 926 28.04 0.22 -10.78
N PHE A 927 28.64 -0.90 -11.14
CA PHE A 927 29.78 -1.05 -12.05
C PHE A 927 29.77 -2.45 -12.70
N ARG A 928 30.66 -2.67 -13.66
CA ARG A 928 30.82 -3.97 -14.32
C ARG A 928 31.14 -5.05 -13.28
N THR A 929 30.45 -6.20 -13.33
CA THR A 929 30.73 -7.34 -12.44
C THR A 929 32.22 -7.66 -12.45
N THR A 930 32.81 -7.62 -11.27
CA THR A 930 34.23 -7.88 -11.04
C THR A 930 34.37 -8.87 -9.90
N THR A 931 35.32 -9.80 -10.05
CA THR A 931 35.72 -10.67 -8.94
C THR A 931 36.70 -9.89 -8.07
N ALA A 932 36.43 -9.77 -6.77
CA ALA A 932 37.35 -9.14 -5.83
C ALA A 932 37.15 -9.61 -4.39
N ARG A 933 38.21 -9.47 -3.59
CA ARG A 933 38.17 -9.66 -2.14
C ARG A 933 38.13 -8.32 -1.40
N TYR A 934 38.84 -7.30 -1.88
CA TYR A 934 38.90 -5.99 -1.23
C TYR A 934 38.12 -4.96 -2.04
N VAL A 935 37.25 -4.21 -1.36
CA VAL A 935 36.50 -3.09 -1.93
C VAL A 935 36.90 -1.82 -1.20
N ARG A 936 37.37 -0.80 -1.95
CA ARG A 936 37.87 0.45 -1.40
C ARG A 936 37.10 1.64 -1.94
N LEU A 937 36.62 2.49 -1.05
CA LEU A 937 36.16 3.85 -1.34
C LEU A 937 37.33 4.81 -1.10
N GLN A 938 37.74 5.55 -2.12
CA GLN A 938 38.80 6.56 -2.02
C GLN A 938 38.27 7.94 -2.43
N ALA A 939 38.10 8.83 -1.45
CA ALA A 939 37.61 10.19 -1.63
C ALA A 939 38.75 11.19 -1.84
N THR A 940 38.61 12.03 -2.87
CA THR A 940 39.50 13.15 -3.20
C THR A 940 38.86 14.49 -2.88
N ARG A 941 37.53 14.55 -2.75
CA ARG A 941 36.81 15.73 -2.26
C ARG A 941 35.73 15.33 -1.27
N LEU A 942 35.80 15.90 -0.07
CA LEU A 942 34.88 15.67 1.04
C LEU A 942 33.64 16.56 0.92
N GLY A 943 32.53 16.12 1.49
CA GLY A 943 31.26 16.87 1.49
C GLY A 943 31.15 17.94 2.55
N THR A 944 29.95 18.52 2.62
CA THR A 944 29.59 19.57 3.57
C THR A 944 29.93 19.17 5.01
N PRO A 945 30.61 20.02 5.79
CA PRO A 945 30.84 19.78 7.22
C PRO A 945 29.54 19.54 7.98
N ALA A 946 29.63 18.80 9.07
CA ALA A 946 28.49 18.61 9.95
C ALA A 946 28.07 19.92 10.62
N SER A 947 26.78 20.13 10.85
CA SER A 947 26.26 21.37 11.45
C SER A 947 26.75 21.60 12.88
N ASP A 948 27.10 20.54 13.61
CA ASP A 948 27.74 20.56 14.93
C ASP A 948 29.26 20.81 14.87
N GLU A 949 29.87 20.78 13.68
CA GLU A 949 31.30 20.99 13.43
C GLU A 949 31.53 21.75 12.11
N ALA A 950 30.86 22.89 11.91
CA ALA A 950 30.71 23.57 10.61
C ALA A 950 32.02 23.95 9.87
N ALA A 951 33.16 23.97 10.55
CA ALA A 951 34.48 24.29 9.98
C ALA A 951 35.36 23.06 9.68
N LYS A 952 34.86 21.84 9.89
CA LYS A 952 35.66 20.60 9.81
C LYS A 952 35.16 19.67 8.71
N TYR A 953 35.99 19.43 7.70
CA TYR A 953 35.69 18.49 6.64
C TYR A 953 36.08 17.07 7.05
N ARG A 954 35.19 16.09 6.80
CA ARG A 954 35.39 14.67 7.12
C ARG A 954 34.74 13.80 6.04
N LEU A 955 35.27 12.59 5.83
CA LEU A 955 34.52 11.51 5.16
C LEU A 955 33.69 10.80 6.22
N GLN A 956 32.37 10.83 6.09
CA GLN A 956 31.43 10.24 7.04
C GLN A 956 30.37 9.41 6.34
N LEU A 957 30.16 8.18 6.83
CA LEU A 957 29.16 7.24 6.33
C LEU A 957 28.55 6.49 7.52
N ALA A 958 27.24 6.23 7.48
CA ALA A 958 26.61 5.31 8.41
C ALA A 958 27.04 3.87 8.13
N GLU A 959 27.01 3.44 6.86
CA GLU A 959 27.29 2.06 6.44
C GLU A 959 27.82 2.01 4.98
N LEU A 960 28.59 0.97 4.63
CA LEU A 960 28.93 0.58 3.27
C LEU A 960 28.51 -0.88 3.04
N ALA A 961 27.62 -1.10 2.08
CA ALA A 961 27.18 -2.44 1.68
C ALA A 961 27.71 -2.83 0.30
N VAL A 962 27.97 -4.13 0.10
CA VAL A 962 28.39 -4.69 -1.20
C VAL A 962 27.41 -5.80 -1.59
N PRO A 963 26.44 -5.56 -2.48
CA PRO A 963 25.53 -6.60 -2.93
C PRO A 963 26.24 -7.71 -3.71
N THR A 964 25.65 -8.91 -3.68
CA THR A 964 26.04 -10.05 -4.54
C THR A 964 25.75 -9.75 -6.00
N ALA A 965 26.71 -10.06 -6.90
CA ALA A 965 26.54 -9.81 -8.34
C ALA A 965 25.42 -10.65 -8.97
N ALA A 966 24.73 -10.06 -9.95
CA ALA A 966 23.77 -10.78 -10.78
C ALA A 966 24.41 -11.23 -12.11
N THR A 967 24.54 -12.55 -12.33
CA THR A 967 25.01 -13.24 -13.55
C THR A 967 26.54 -13.18 -13.78
N THR A 968 27.20 -14.35 -13.83
CA THR A 968 28.66 -14.49 -14.04
C THR A 968 28.98 -14.99 -15.46
N VAL A 969 30.08 -14.54 -16.09
CA VAL A 969 30.51 -14.98 -17.45
C VAL A 969 31.88 -15.66 -17.41
N THR A 970 31.99 -16.86 -17.99
CA THR A 970 33.25 -17.60 -18.14
C THR A 970 33.52 -17.99 -19.61
N GLY A 971 34.78 -18.26 -19.96
CA GLY A 971 35.18 -18.67 -21.32
C GLY A 971 36.54 -19.38 -21.29
N ASN A 972 36.83 -20.27 -22.26
CA ASN A 972 38.09 -21.03 -22.28
C ASN A 972 39.28 -20.30 -22.89
N CYS A 973 39.05 -19.42 -23.84
CA CYS A 973 40.10 -18.88 -24.70
C CYS A 973 39.86 -17.39 -24.97
N THR A 974 39.64 -16.58 -23.93
CA THR A 974 39.29 -15.15 -24.06
C THR A 974 40.52 -14.25 -24.15
N LEU A 975 40.45 -13.23 -24.99
CA LEU A 975 41.39 -12.10 -24.96
C LEU A 975 40.80 -10.98 -24.11
N GLU A 976 41.50 -10.60 -23.04
CA GLU A 976 41.11 -9.53 -22.11
C GLU A 976 42.05 -8.33 -22.29
N ASN A 977 41.51 -7.16 -22.64
CA ASN A 977 42.26 -5.91 -22.75
C ASN A 977 41.32 -4.68 -22.65
N GLY A 978 41.81 -3.48 -22.97
CA GLY A 978 41.00 -2.25 -22.91
C GLY A 978 39.74 -2.30 -23.80
N ASP A 979 39.79 -3.03 -24.91
CA ASP A 979 38.72 -3.10 -25.92
C ASP A 979 37.86 -4.36 -25.84
N TRP A 980 38.37 -5.46 -25.28
CA TRP A 980 37.69 -6.76 -25.24
C TRP A 980 37.62 -7.36 -23.83
N GLY A 981 36.54 -8.10 -23.53
CA GLY A 981 36.51 -8.96 -22.35
C GLY A 981 35.26 -9.81 -22.18
N LYS A 982 35.36 -10.90 -21.39
CA LYS A 982 34.28 -11.91 -21.26
C LYS A 982 32.96 -11.38 -20.73
N THR A 983 32.95 -10.47 -19.76
CA THR A 983 31.70 -9.94 -19.21
C THR A 983 31.05 -8.84 -20.08
N ARG A 984 31.70 -8.41 -21.18
CA ARG A 984 31.14 -7.38 -22.08
C ARG A 984 30.00 -7.88 -22.95
N VAL A 985 29.82 -9.19 -23.09
CA VAL A 985 28.63 -9.73 -23.77
C VAL A 985 27.33 -9.58 -22.99
N LEU A 986 27.37 -9.00 -21.79
CA LEU A 986 26.21 -8.73 -20.94
C LEU A 986 26.15 -7.25 -20.49
N ASP A 987 26.92 -6.37 -21.14
CA ASP A 987 27.01 -4.97 -20.71
C ASP A 987 25.91 -4.08 -21.31
N GLY A 988 25.09 -4.64 -22.20
CA GLY A 988 23.97 -3.98 -22.84
C GLY A 988 24.38 -3.19 -24.10
N THR A 989 25.67 -3.14 -24.43
CA THR A 989 26.17 -2.43 -25.62
C THR A 989 26.00 -3.31 -26.85
N LEU A 990 24.98 -3.01 -27.65
CA LEU A 990 24.62 -3.83 -28.81
C LEU A 990 25.55 -3.66 -30.02
N THR A 991 26.48 -2.73 -29.96
CA THR A 991 27.42 -2.38 -31.04
C THR A 991 28.83 -2.26 -30.48
N SER A 992 29.83 -2.71 -31.23
CA SER A 992 31.23 -2.59 -30.82
C SER A 992 31.72 -1.15 -30.91
N VAL A 993 32.24 -0.60 -29.82
CA VAL A 993 32.85 0.75 -29.76
C VAL A 993 34.20 0.70 -29.04
N THR A 994 35.09 1.67 -29.29
CA THR A 994 36.39 1.75 -28.60
C THR A 994 36.21 1.75 -27.08
N GLY A 995 36.97 0.91 -26.37
CA GLY A 995 36.82 0.71 -24.93
C GLY A 995 35.70 -0.26 -24.51
N ALA A 996 34.84 -0.71 -25.45
CA ALA A 996 33.74 -1.65 -25.21
C ALA A 996 33.34 -2.37 -26.51
N LYS A 997 34.24 -3.16 -27.10
CA LYS A 997 33.98 -3.84 -28.38
C LYS A 997 33.17 -5.15 -28.22
N GLY A 998 33.06 -5.67 -27.00
CA GLY A 998 32.37 -6.91 -26.67
C GLY A 998 33.32 -8.04 -26.25
N PHE A 999 32.98 -9.27 -26.60
CA PHE A 999 33.81 -10.46 -26.40
C PHE A 999 34.67 -10.75 -27.63
N THR A 1000 35.92 -11.15 -27.40
CA THR A 1000 36.72 -11.83 -28.41
C THR A 1000 37.49 -13.00 -27.81
N SER A 1001 37.62 -14.09 -28.58
CA SER A 1001 38.59 -15.13 -28.27
C SER A 1001 40.03 -14.68 -28.57
N ILE A 1002 41.01 -15.45 -28.12
CA ILE A 1002 42.39 -15.41 -28.63
C ILE A 1002 42.44 -15.81 -30.11
N ASP A 1003 43.61 -15.63 -30.72
CA ASP A 1003 43.87 -15.93 -32.14
C ASP A 1003 43.90 -17.44 -32.40
N PHE A 1004 43.23 -17.88 -33.47
CA PHE A 1004 43.30 -19.24 -34.01
C PHE A 1004 43.91 -19.25 -35.42
N PRO A 1005 44.70 -20.27 -35.77
CA PRO A 1005 45.37 -20.37 -37.07
C PRO A 1005 44.42 -20.75 -38.21
N SER A 1006 43.22 -21.25 -37.91
CA SER A 1006 42.21 -21.65 -38.90
C SER A 1006 40.80 -21.37 -38.38
N ALA A 1007 39.84 -21.27 -39.31
CA ALA A 1007 38.43 -21.16 -38.99
C ALA A 1007 37.89 -22.43 -38.31
N ASP A 1008 38.37 -23.61 -38.72
CA ASP A 1008 38.00 -24.87 -38.07
C ASP A 1008 38.71 -24.98 -36.72
N VAL A 1009 37.90 -25.06 -35.67
CA VAL A 1009 38.32 -25.23 -34.28
C VAL A 1009 37.63 -26.43 -33.65
N GLY A 1010 37.15 -27.39 -34.44
CA GLY A 1010 36.42 -28.56 -33.95
C GLY A 1010 37.22 -29.42 -32.96
N GLY A 1011 38.55 -29.52 -33.16
CA GLY A 1011 39.46 -30.23 -32.25
C GLY A 1011 39.71 -29.50 -30.93
N THR A 1012 39.48 -28.18 -30.86
CA THR A 1012 39.59 -27.38 -29.63
C THR A 1012 38.54 -26.26 -29.65
N PRO A 1013 37.26 -26.60 -29.41
CA PRO A 1013 36.16 -25.65 -29.60
C PRO A 1013 36.28 -24.41 -28.71
N VAL A 1014 35.94 -23.25 -29.24
CA VAL A 1014 35.85 -22.00 -28.47
C VAL A 1014 34.51 -21.95 -27.77
N TRP A 1015 34.48 -21.62 -26.48
CA TRP A 1015 33.21 -21.46 -25.77
C TRP A 1015 33.19 -20.26 -24.83
N ILE A 1016 31.98 -19.71 -24.69
CA ILE A 1016 31.61 -18.72 -23.69
C ILE A 1016 30.35 -19.19 -22.97
N GLU A 1017 30.29 -18.96 -21.67
CA GLU A 1017 29.26 -19.44 -20.77
C GLU A 1017 28.75 -18.34 -19.85
N LEU A 1018 27.43 -18.28 -19.71
CA LEU A 1018 26.69 -17.36 -18.86
C LEU A 1018 26.06 -18.18 -17.72
N ASP A 1019 26.44 -17.90 -16.47
CA ASP A 1019 25.75 -18.41 -15.27
C ASP A 1019 24.63 -17.43 -14.90
N LEU A 1020 23.38 -17.86 -15.10
CA LEU A 1020 22.17 -17.08 -14.86
C LEU A 1020 21.82 -16.94 -13.37
N GLY A 1021 22.67 -17.47 -12.50
CA GLY A 1021 22.52 -17.49 -11.04
C GLY A 1021 21.50 -18.50 -10.52
N ALA A 1022 20.66 -19.04 -11.41
CA ALA A 1022 19.53 -19.92 -11.12
C ALA A 1022 19.13 -20.69 -12.38
N ASP A 1023 18.47 -21.85 -12.23
CA ASP A 1023 17.80 -22.51 -13.35
C ASP A 1023 16.69 -21.62 -13.91
N ARG A 1024 16.77 -21.28 -15.21
CA ARG A 1024 15.76 -20.46 -15.90
C ARG A 1024 15.29 -21.15 -17.17
N ALA A 1025 14.05 -20.92 -17.55
CA ALA A 1025 13.59 -21.25 -18.89
C ALA A 1025 14.32 -20.33 -19.90
N ILE A 1026 14.89 -20.93 -20.94
CA ILE A 1026 15.59 -20.24 -22.02
C ILE A 1026 14.83 -20.53 -23.31
N GLY A 1027 14.06 -19.55 -23.78
CA GLY A 1027 13.25 -19.65 -24.99
C GLY A 1027 14.01 -19.22 -26.25
N SER A 1028 15.00 -18.33 -26.11
CA SER A 1028 15.85 -17.92 -27.23
C SER A 1028 17.21 -17.39 -26.78
N VAL A 1029 18.17 -17.38 -27.70
CA VAL A 1029 19.46 -16.73 -27.54
C VAL A 1029 19.71 -15.82 -28.73
N THR A 1030 19.96 -14.54 -28.48
CA THR A 1030 20.33 -13.57 -29.51
C THR A 1030 21.80 -13.27 -29.44
N LEU A 1031 22.52 -13.46 -30.55
CA LEU A 1031 23.93 -13.11 -30.67
C LEU A 1031 24.04 -11.80 -31.45
N HIS A 1032 24.59 -10.76 -30.83
CA HIS A 1032 24.87 -9.49 -31.48
C HIS A 1032 26.27 -9.50 -32.09
N PRO A 1033 26.41 -9.24 -33.41
CA PRO A 1033 27.70 -9.26 -34.09
C PRO A 1033 28.60 -8.10 -33.70
N ARG A 1034 29.91 -8.27 -33.93
CA ARG A 1034 30.88 -7.17 -33.91
C ARG A 1034 30.54 -6.15 -35.01
N THR A 1035 30.60 -4.84 -34.71
CA THR A 1035 30.17 -3.78 -35.66
C THR A 1035 31.17 -2.65 -35.92
N ASP A 1036 32.33 -2.62 -35.26
CA ASP A 1036 33.32 -1.53 -35.42
C ASP A 1036 34.18 -1.66 -36.68
N THR A 1037 34.19 -2.83 -37.33
CA THR A 1037 34.98 -3.09 -38.54
C THR A 1037 34.30 -4.15 -39.41
N GLY A 1038 34.71 -4.22 -40.68
CA GLY A 1038 34.23 -5.25 -41.62
C GLY A 1038 35.05 -6.54 -41.55
N ALA A 1039 34.53 -7.60 -42.17
CA ALA A 1039 35.28 -8.84 -42.42
C ALA A 1039 36.12 -8.75 -43.70
N SER A 1040 37.22 -9.51 -43.73
CA SER A 1040 37.95 -9.78 -44.96
C SER A 1040 37.01 -10.46 -45.98
N GLY A 1041 36.82 -9.82 -47.14
CA GLY A 1041 35.87 -10.27 -48.17
C GLY A 1041 34.40 -9.88 -47.92
N GLY A 1042 34.14 -8.91 -47.04
CA GLY A 1042 32.80 -8.35 -46.77
C GLY A 1042 32.02 -9.09 -45.67
N GLY A 1043 31.16 -8.33 -44.96
CA GLY A 1043 30.31 -8.79 -43.87
C GLY A 1043 30.86 -8.49 -42.47
N THR A 1044 30.33 -9.18 -41.46
CA THR A 1044 30.72 -9.13 -40.04
C THR A 1044 31.91 -10.05 -39.75
N PRO A 1045 32.96 -9.55 -39.08
CA PRO A 1045 34.08 -10.37 -38.65
C PRO A 1045 33.77 -11.20 -37.39
N GLY A 1046 34.33 -12.41 -37.32
CA GLY A 1046 34.36 -13.25 -36.13
C GLY A 1046 33.04 -13.84 -35.65
N PHE A 1047 31.93 -13.64 -36.37
CA PHE A 1047 30.65 -14.25 -36.03
C PHE A 1047 30.68 -15.79 -36.26
N PRO A 1048 30.18 -16.62 -35.34
CA PRO A 1048 30.34 -18.07 -35.44
C PRO A 1048 29.60 -18.68 -36.64
N VAL A 1049 30.22 -19.66 -37.30
CA VAL A 1049 29.66 -20.35 -38.49
C VAL A 1049 29.02 -21.68 -38.12
N ASP A 1050 29.75 -22.52 -37.37
CA ASP A 1050 29.24 -23.79 -36.84
C ASP A 1050 29.35 -23.75 -35.32
N PHE A 1051 28.23 -23.91 -34.62
CA PHE A 1051 28.19 -23.82 -33.16
C PHE A 1051 26.99 -24.52 -32.55
N THR A 1052 27.05 -24.72 -31.25
CA THR A 1052 25.97 -25.25 -30.43
C THR A 1052 25.64 -24.27 -29.31
N LEU A 1053 24.35 -24.13 -29.05
CA LEU A 1053 23.83 -23.52 -27.84
C LEU A 1053 23.51 -24.65 -26.88
N GLN A 1054 24.18 -24.66 -25.74
CA GLN A 1054 24.09 -25.73 -24.75
C GLN A 1054 23.61 -25.15 -23.43
N THR A 1055 22.86 -25.95 -22.69
CA THR A 1055 22.37 -25.57 -21.36
C THR A 1055 22.85 -26.58 -20.33
N ARG A 1056 23.00 -26.15 -19.09
CA ARG A 1056 23.25 -27.04 -17.95
C ARG A 1056 22.46 -26.53 -16.76
N VAL A 1057 21.62 -27.41 -16.21
CA VAL A 1057 20.88 -27.13 -14.98
C VAL A 1057 21.78 -27.19 -13.76
N ASP A 1058 21.36 -26.55 -12.66
CA ASP A 1058 22.07 -26.54 -11.40
C ASP A 1058 22.28 -27.97 -10.86
N GLY A 1059 23.51 -28.31 -10.50
CA GLY A 1059 23.90 -29.65 -10.03
C GLY A 1059 24.15 -30.70 -11.12
N ALA A 1060 23.90 -30.41 -12.41
CA ALA A 1060 24.30 -31.31 -13.50
C ALA A 1060 25.80 -31.18 -13.82
N THR A 1061 26.45 -32.31 -14.16
CA THR A 1061 27.88 -32.33 -14.52
C THR A 1061 28.13 -32.16 -16.02
N SER A 1062 27.12 -32.38 -16.86
CA SER A 1062 27.20 -32.34 -18.32
C SER A 1062 26.27 -31.32 -18.95
N TYR A 1063 26.67 -30.74 -20.10
CA TYR A 1063 25.84 -29.85 -20.91
C TYR A 1063 24.91 -30.63 -21.83
N THR A 1064 23.68 -30.15 -21.98
CA THR A 1064 22.71 -30.61 -22.97
C THR A 1064 22.70 -29.61 -24.13
N THR A 1065 22.92 -30.09 -25.36
CA THR A 1065 22.79 -29.23 -26.54
C THR A 1065 21.32 -28.90 -26.79
N ALA A 1066 20.97 -27.62 -26.63
CA ALA A 1066 19.62 -27.12 -26.86
C ALA A 1066 19.39 -26.78 -28.35
N ARG A 1067 20.44 -26.38 -29.07
CA ARG A 1067 20.38 -26.15 -30.52
C ARG A 1067 21.75 -26.32 -31.17
N THR A 1068 21.77 -26.85 -32.39
CA THR A 1068 22.95 -26.92 -33.26
C THR A 1068 22.72 -26.05 -34.49
N ILE A 1069 23.73 -25.26 -34.84
CA ILE A 1069 23.76 -24.41 -36.02
C ILE A 1069 24.97 -24.83 -36.86
N THR A 1070 24.73 -25.02 -38.15
CA THR A 1070 25.75 -25.40 -39.13
C THR A 1070 25.60 -24.51 -40.35
N GLY A 1071 26.70 -23.90 -40.79
CA GLY A 1071 26.75 -23.05 -41.97
C GLY A 1071 26.04 -21.71 -41.79
N GLU A 1072 26.10 -21.11 -40.61
CA GLU A 1072 25.48 -19.82 -40.33
C GLU A 1072 25.94 -18.76 -41.36
N PRO A 1073 25.00 -18.11 -42.08
CA PRO A 1073 25.34 -17.02 -42.98
C PRO A 1073 25.96 -15.84 -42.23
N ASN A 1074 26.81 -15.08 -42.91
CA ASN A 1074 27.35 -13.87 -42.31
C ASN A 1074 26.21 -12.87 -42.02
N PRO A 1075 26.09 -12.35 -40.78
CA PRO A 1075 24.95 -11.53 -40.39
C PRO A 1075 24.95 -10.09 -40.94
N ASN A 1076 26.04 -9.63 -41.56
CA ASN A 1076 26.18 -8.26 -42.09
C ASN A 1076 25.78 -7.15 -41.09
N GLY A 1077 26.15 -7.34 -39.81
CA GLY A 1077 25.89 -6.39 -38.72
C GLY A 1077 24.56 -6.58 -38.01
N ALA A 1078 23.67 -7.46 -38.48
CA ALA A 1078 22.37 -7.72 -37.84
C ALA A 1078 22.46 -8.76 -36.72
N ALA A 1079 21.77 -8.51 -35.60
CA ALA A 1079 21.63 -9.50 -34.53
C ALA A 1079 20.90 -10.77 -35.02
N GLN A 1080 21.36 -11.94 -34.58
CA GLN A 1080 20.75 -13.23 -34.94
C GLN A 1080 20.11 -13.86 -33.70
N THR A 1081 18.82 -14.18 -33.79
CA THR A 1081 18.07 -14.80 -32.68
C THR A 1081 17.79 -16.27 -32.98
N TYR A 1082 18.16 -17.12 -32.04
CA TYR A 1082 18.00 -18.56 -32.11
C TYR A 1082 17.00 -19.02 -31.04
N THR A 1083 15.77 -19.31 -31.43
CA THR A 1083 14.77 -19.97 -30.59
C THR A 1083 15.26 -21.34 -30.12
N LEU A 1084 15.06 -21.66 -28.85
CA LEU A 1084 15.31 -22.97 -28.25
C LEU A 1084 13.97 -23.64 -27.91
N THR A 1085 13.87 -24.95 -28.08
CA THR A 1085 12.70 -25.72 -27.62
C THR A 1085 12.72 -25.81 -26.09
N SER A 1086 11.98 -24.92 -25.43
CA SER A 1086 11.69 -24.86 -23.98
C SER A 1086 12.71 -25.58 -23.09
N THR A 1087 13.96 -25.10 -23.09
CA THR A 1087 15.03 -25.74 -22.31
C THR A 1087 15.27 -24.95 -21.03
N THR A 1088 15.30 -25.62 -19.88
CA THR A 1088 15.67 -25.00 -18.59
C THR A 1088 17.16 -25.16 -18.36
N GLY A 1089 17.85 -24.11 -17.90
CA GLY A 1089 19.26 -24.19 -17.52
C GLY A 1089 19.71 -23.01 -16.68
N ARG A 1090 20.64 -23.26 -15.76
CA ARG A 1090 21.39 -22.24 -15.02
C ARG A 1090 22.54 -21.70 -15.84
N HIS A 1091 23.22 -22.56 -16.59
CA HIS A 1091 24.31 -22.15 -17.47
C HIS A 1091 23.85 -22.21 -18.91
N LEU A 1092 24.07 -21.13 -19.66
CA LEU A 1092 23.97 -21.11 -21.11
C LEU A 1092 25.38 -21.03 -21.70
N ARG A 1093 25.74 -21.99 -22.56
CA ARG A 1093 27.04 -22.04 -23.23
C ARG A 1093 26.88 -21.96 -24.74
N LEU A 1094 27.54 -20.98 -25.35
CA LEU A 1094 27.80 -20.95 -26.78
C LEU A 1094 29.12 -21.68 -27.03
N LYS A 1095 29.07 -22.82 -27.72
CA LYS A 1095 30.26 -23.62 -28.08
C LYS A 1095 30.42 -23.65 -29.60
N VAL A 1096 31.48 -23.05 -30.09
CA VAL A 1096 31.77 -22.82 -31.51
C VAL A 1096 32.84 -23.78 -31.99
N THR A 1097 32.55 -24.47 -33.10
CA THR A 1097 33.45 -25.42 -33.77
C THR A 1097 33.98 -24.87 -35.09
N LYS A 1098 33.36 -23.83 -35.66
CA LYS A 1098 33.87 -23.10 -36.82
C LYS A 1098 33.68 -21.60 -36.67
N LEU A 1099 34.80 -20.87 -36.69
CA LEU A 1099 34.86 -19.43 -36.53
C LEU A 1099 34.50 -18.69 -37.82
N GLY A 1100 34.08 -17.45 -37.67
CA GLY A 1100 33.76 -16.52 -38.75
C GLY A 1100 34.99 -16.02 -39.50
N ARG A 1101 34.72 -15.20 -40.53
CA ARG A 1101 35.78 -14.54 -41.31
C ARG A 1101 36.61 -13.60 -40.40
N PRO A 1102 37.93 -13.49 -40.61
CA PRO A 1102 38.77 -12.53 -39.91
C PRO A 1102 38.33 -11.08 -40.19
N ALA A 1103 38.70 -10.17 -39.28
CA ALA A 1103 38.50 -8.74 -39.49
C ALA A 1103 39.33 -8.22 -40.67
N SER A 1104 38.85 -7.19 -41.37
CA SER A 1104 39.51 -6.63 -42.55
C SER A 1104 40.87 -6.01 -42.23
N ASP A 1105 41.05 -5.56 -41.00
CA ASP A 1105 42.30 -5.05 -40.43
C ASP A 1105 43.20 -6.16 -39.83
N GLU A 1106 42.73 -7.41 -39.77
CA GLU A 1106 43.44 -8.55 -39.19
C GLU A 1106 43.18 -9.85 -39.98
N THR A 1107 43.47 -9.82 -41.30
CA THR A 1107 43.01 -10.83 -42.27
C THR A 1107 43.51 -12.27 -42.04
N ALA A 1108 44.53 -12.48 -41.19
CA ALA A 1108 45.08 -13.79 -40.86
C ALA A 1108 44.65 -14.35 -39.49
N LYS A 1109 43.75 -13.67 -38.76
CA LYS A 1109 43.39 -14.02 -37.38
C LYS A 1109 41.93 -14.46 -37.27
N TYR A 1110 41.71 -15.75 -37.02
CA TYR A 1110 40.38 -16.28 -36.75
C TYR A 1110 40.05 -16.14 -35.26
N ARG A 1111 38.90 -15.53 -34.95
CA ARG A 1111 38.40 -15.34 -33.58
C ARG A 1111 36.89 -15.53 -33.52
N LEU A 1112 36.37 -15.88 -32.35
CA LEU A 1112 34.96 -15.69 -32.03
C LEU A 1112 34.80 -14.25 -31.51
N GLN A 1113 33.97 -13.44 -32.15
CA GLN A 1113 33.74 -12.05 -31.78
C GLN A 1113 32.24 -11.73 -31.73
N LEU A 1114 31.78 -11.18 -30.61
CA LEU A 1114 30.38 -10.80 -30.39
C LEU A 1114 30.36 -9.47 -29.63
N ALA A 1115 29.43 -8.58 -29.98
CA ALA A 1115 29.17 -7.39 -29.19
C ALA A 1115 28.44 -7.75 -27.88
N GLU A 1116 27.36 -8.54 -27.98
CA GLU A 1116 26.45 -8.84 -26.88
C GLU A 1116 25.79 -10.23 -27.07
N ILE A 1117 25.38 -10.87 -25.98
CA ILE A 1117 24.51 -12.06 -25.97
C ILE A 1117 23.27 -11.76 -25.13
N ARG A 1118 22.08 -11.88 -25.73
CA ARG A 1118 20.81 -11.77 -25.00
C ARG A 1118 20.13 -13.11 -24.87
N ILE A 1119 19.41 -13.28 -23.77
CA ILE A 1119 18.67 -14.50 -23.44
C ILE A 1119 17.20 -14.10 -23.31
N GLY A 1120 16.33 -14.78 -24.07
CA GLY A 1120 14.90 -14.49 -24.13
C GLY A 1120 14.04 -15.66 -23.68
#